data_AF-A0A7X8XU26-F1
#
_entry.id   AF-A0A7X8XU26-F1
#
_cell.length_a   1.000
_cell.length_b   1.000
_cell.length_c   1.000
_cell.angle_alpha   90.00
_cell.angle_beta   90.00
_cell.angle_gamma   90.00
#
_symmetry.space_group_name_H-M   'P 1'
#
loop_
_entity.id
_entity.type
_entity.pdbx_description
1 polymer ?
#
loop_
_entity_poly.entity_id
_entity_poly.type
_entity_poly.pdbx_seq_one_letter_code
_entity_poly.pdbx_strand_id
1 'polypeptide(L)'
;MKSFNKYATITLAILFLVGCTSQVGEDSGSGGGQKIFLYDNPILGHDLYVLNYGHREVDGLDTNYYIIPNEVARVKDLDVAKNSSAANGDILSPEKLTEFEELIYFTGLETFRATSNELTTLDFSKCVKLKGIYINNNWLEVLNVDSLPLLEEIEFSSSSRAPGLITSMNLTNNINLIVFELEDHGLTALDVSKNVNLDEINVSGNTGDPITIDSLIYDQLSVAEGVVREEPTVELPDDGVVIQDVNFGRVLDSLGYANGPLSTGKYYLIPDDVAGVTTLDISNKGISKISEISYFTSLESLDASANSIDTIDVSTNNSLTILTADHSGSGLGELVSLSLPASIDSVDIYRFAGATVDITSCPNLVRFDAEQSTITSIDLSGNPELKIFRVRQYNSGQWDAGLGLTTIDFSNNPKLEDVYLFRNQLGASNDITWWDESEGSVLTSLDLGSNPNGTEATFEIPDFIFSTLTDRSGNVQSDAPPVDNSNLFISEYACSSSKESGTDFRNTYIEIYNPSTTETAYLSNYTLEYSSNGGDWGGEHTFSTQTLGPGEVLVIGRPEVNPSRITVDESWSSLTANGDDGIRLLKNNTVTDVIGTNYSSSPPVGTDPGDGWEVAGVTEATRNLVLWRKTTVTTPNTDWDDSRGTNTTDSEWIVSNVKEDYVNAGSPTDGNVPSQ
;
A
#
# COMPACT_ATOMS: atom_id res chain seq x y z
N MET A 1 67.53 -65.92 66.58
CA MET A 1 67.91 -65.63 65.18
C MET A 1 67.00 -64.54 64.66
N LYS A 2 67.59 -63.37 64.41
CA LYS A 2 67.13 -62.15 63.72
C LYS A 2 65.67 -61.68 63.90
N SER A 3 65.51 -60.71 64.80
CA SER A 3 64.40 -59.75 64.94
C SER A 3 64.76 -58.40 64.30
N PHE A 4 63.78 -57.61 63.84
CA PHE A 4 63.44 -56.29 64.42
C PHE A 4 62.32 -55.57 63.66
N ASN A 5 61.47 -54.90 64.44
CA ASN A 5 60.39 -53.99 64.10
C ASN A 5 60.70 -52.68 64.85
N LYS A 6 60.66 -51.48 64.24
CA LYS A 6 60.49 -50.16 64.92
C LYS A 6 60.48 -48.93 63.99
N TYR A 7 59.68 -47.96 64.41
CA TYR A 7 59.46 -46.58 63.95
C TYR A 7 60.67 -45.61 64.04
N ALA A 8 60.56 -44.49 63.29
CA ALA A 8 61.19 -43.13 63.43
C ALA A 8 62.71 -43.02 63.06
N THR A 9 63.27 -41.97 62.40
CA THR A 9 63.11 -40.48 62.43
C THR A 9 63.92 -39.86 61.25
N ILE A 10 63.37 -38.93 60.43
CA ILE A 10 63.50 -37.43 60.38
C ILE A 10 64.76 -36.83 59.70
N THR A 11 64.52 -36.10 58.59
CA THR A 11 64.85 -34.67 58.30
C THR A 11 63.83 -34.21 57.22
N LEU A 12 62.81 -33.35 57.42
CA LEU A 12 62.78 -31.86 57.58
C LEU A 12 63.81 -31.15 56.66
N ALA A 13 63.49 -30.24 55.73
CA ALA A 13 62.49 -29.19 55.74
C ALA A 13 62.04 -28.72 54.32
N ILE A 14 60.84 -28.12 54.34
CA ILE A 14 60.10 -27.29 53.37
C ILE A 14 60.95 -26.35 52.51
N LEU A 15 60.63 -26.23 51.21
CA LEU A 15 60.60 -24.94 50.48
C LEU A 15 59.77 -25.05 49.18
N PHE A 16 58.56 -24.47 49.24
CA PHE A 16 57.79 -23.79 48.19
C PHE A 16 57.84 -24.33 46.74
N LEU A 17 56.77 -25.01 46.32
CA LEU A 17 56.09 -24.69 45.05
C LEU A 17 54.65 -24.35 45.39
N VAL A 18 54.45 -23.08 45.74
CA VAL A 18 53.14 -22.43 45.65
C VAL A 18 52.89 -22.32 44.16
N GLY A 19 51.95 -23.09 43.62
CA GLY A 19 51.32 -22.70 42.36
C GLY A 19 50.67 -21.35 42.61
N CYS A 20 51.17 -20.30 41.95
CA CYS A 20 50.54 -18.99 42.03
C CYS A 20 49.19 -19.10 41.32
N THR A 21 48.10 -19.06 42.10
CA THR A 21 46.77 -18.73 41.60
C THR A 21 46.81 -17.35 40.94
N SER A 22 45.78 -17.01 40.16
CA SER A 22 45.58 -15.64 39.71
C SER A 22 45.70 -14.67 40.90
N GLN A 23 46.51 -13.63 40.70
CA GLN A 23 46.94 -12.75 41.78
C GLN A 23 46.72 -11.29 41.42
N VAL A 24 46.27 -10.55 42.44
CA VAL A 24 46.19 -9.11 42.42
C VAL A 24 47.60 -8.52 42.45
N GLY A 25 47.98 -7.78 41.43
CA GLY A 25 49.21 -6.97 41.46
C GLY A 25 49.01 -5.67 42.25
N GLU A 26 50.01 -5.25 43.03
CA GLU A 26 50.04 -3.91 43.64
C GLU A 26 50.29 -2.84 42.56
N ASP A 27 49.34 -1.93 42.33
CA ASP A 27 49.58 -0.76 41.47
C ASP A 27 50.16 0.40 42.31
N SER A 28 51.42 0.75 42.05
CA SER A 28 52.07 1.95 42.60
C SER A 28 52.09 3.13 41.62
N GLY A 29 51.18 3.17 40.64
CA GLY A 29 50.76 4.38 39.96
C GLY A 29 50.62 4.26 38.45
N SER A 30 49.40 4.10 37.97
CA SER A 30 48.83 4.97 36.93
C SER A 30 47.36 4.62 36.66
N GLY A 31 46.45 5.58 36.88
CA GLY A 31 45.18 5.85 36.16
C GLY A 31 44.20 4.74 35.73
N GLY A 32 44.44 3.44 35.98
CA GLY A 32 43.79 2.36 35.24
C GLY A 32 43.67 1.04 36.00
N GLY A 33 43.11 1.07 37.22
CA GLY A 33 42.60 -0.13 37.90
C GLY A 33 43.62 -1.20 38.31
N GLN A 34 43.14 -2.17 39.09
CA GLN A 34 43.92 -3.27 39.68
C GLN A 34 44.18 -4.37 38.63
N LYS A 35 45.44 -4.74 38.38
CA LYS A 35 45.80 -5.84 37.46
C LYS A 35 45.49 -7.20 38.07
N ILE A 36 44.90 -8.10 37.27
CA ILE A 36 44.72 -9.51 37.62
C ILE A 36 45.59 -10.34 36.68
N PHE A 37 46.69 -10.89 37.21
CA PHE A 37 47.60 -11.73 36.43
C PHE A 37 47.07 -13.16 36.32
N LEU A 38 47.17 -13.73 35.11
CA LEU A 38 46.63 -15.04 34.71
C LEU A 38 47.75 -16.10 34.73
N TYR A 39 48.40 -16.27 35.87
CA TYR A 39 49.60 -17.12 36.00
C TYR A 39 49.29 -18.62 35.87
N ASP A 40 48.13 -19.02 36.36
CA ASP A 40 47.56 -20.37 36.31
C ASP A 40 46.93 -20.68 34.95
N ASN A 41 46.48 -19.66 34.21
CA ASN A 41 45.81 -19.84 32.93
C ASN A 41 46.48 -19.08 31.76
N PRO A 42 47.69 -19.49 31.34
CA PRO A 42 48.43 -18.80 30.27
C PRO A 42 47.77 -18.96 28.88
N ILE A 43 46.97 -20.01 28.68
CA ILE A 43 46.20 -20.23 27.45
C ILE A 43 45.11 -19.17 27.34
N LEU A 44 44.31 -18.99 28.40
CA LEU A 44 43.32 -17.92 28.49
C LEU A 44 43.98 -16.54 28.37
N GLY A 45 45.12 -16.34 29.03
CA GLY A 45 45.86 -15.09 28.95
C GLY A 45 46.30 -14.74 27.53
N HIS A 46 46.81 -15.72 26.79
CA HIS A 46 47.12 -15.55 25.37
C HIS A 46 45.86 -15.21 24.56
N ASP A 47 44.78 -15.98 24.74
CA ASP A 47 43.52 -15.81 24.02
C ASP A 47 42.92 -14.41 24.24
N LEU A 48 42.83 -13.97 25.49
CA LEU A 48 42.34 -12.62 25.82
C LEU A 48 43.25 -11.53 25.26
N TYR A 49 44.57 -11.73 25.27
CA TYR A 49 45.52 -10.78 24.69
C TYR A 49 45.34 -10.63 23.17
N VAL A 50 45.24 -11.73 22.42
CA VAL A 50 45.07 -11.66 20.96
C VAL A 50 43.70 -11.11 20.55
N LEU A 51 42.70 -11.24 21.42
CA LEU A 51 41.37 -10.61 21.27
C LEU A 51 41.34 -9.12 21.69
N ASN A 52 42.47 -8.56 22.13
CA ASN A 52 42.57 -7.20 22.70
C ASN A 52 41.72 -6.97 23.96
N TYR A 53 41.46 -8.02 24.73
CA TYR A 53 40.79 -7.97 26.04
C TYR A 53 41.76 -8.15 27.22
N GLY A 54 42.98 -8.60 26.95
CA GLY A 54 44.06 -8.78 27.92
C GLY A 54 45.33 -8.05 27.51
N HIS A 55 46.27 -8.00 28.45
CA HIS A 55 47.57 -7.36 28.31
C HIS A 55 48.68 -8.37 28.50
N ARG A 56 49.87 -8.05 27.99
CA ARG A 56 51.06 -8.89 28.08
C ARG A 56 52.26 -8.09 28.57
N GLU A 57 52.92 -8.60 29.61
CA GLU A 57 54.21 -8.13 30.12
C GLU A 57 55.29 -9.18 29.87
N VAL A 58 56.49 -8.73 29.51
CA VAL A 58 57.64 -9.59 29.22
C VAL A 58 58.78 -9.22 30.16
N ASP A 59 59.10 -10.12 31.08
CA ASP A 59 60.18 -9.97 32.05
C ASP A 59 61.28 -11.00 31.75
N GLY A 60 62.24 -10.61 30.92
CA GLY A 60 63.31 -11.51 30.48
C GLY A 60 62.79 -12.59 29.52
N LEU A 61 62.72 -13.85 29.96
CA LEU A 61 62.18 -14.98 29.18
C LEU A 61 60.74 -15.31 29.53
N ASP A 62 60.21 -14.74 30.61
CA ASP A 62 58.86 -15.04 31.10
C ASP A 62 57.85 -14.07 30.46
N THR A 63 56.74 -14.62 29.95
CA THR A 63 55.62 -13.86 29.41
C THR A 63 54.44 -13.99 30.36
N ASN A 64 54.01 -12.87 30.92
CA ASN A 64 52.91 -12.80 31.87
C ASN A 64 51.71 -12.10 31.22
N TYR A 65 50.55 -12.73 31.27
CA TYR A 65 49.30 -12.14 30.81
C TYR A 65 48.48 -11.62 32.00
N TYR A 66 47.75 -10.53 31.80
CA TYR A 66 46.84 -9.99 32.80
C TYR A 66 45.65 -9.30 32.17
N ILE A 67 44.57 -9.16 32.94
CA ILE A 67 43.41 -8.35 32.58
C ILE A 67 43.29 -7.15 33.52
N ILE A 68 42.58 -6.13 33.06
CA ILE A 68 42.17 -4.99 33.87
C ILE A 68 40.64 -5.08 34.02
N PRO A 69 40.09 -5.35 35.23
CA PRO A 69 38.66 -5.58 35.45
C PRO A 69 37.75 -4.51 34.85
N ASN A 70 38.12 -3.24 34.96
CA ASN A 70 37.34 -2.13 34.41
C ASN A 70 37.28 -2.09 32.87
N GLU A 71 38.26 -2.70 32.20
CA GLU A 71 38.30 -2.79 30.74
C GLU A 71 37.47 -3.98 30.27
N VAL A 72 37.69 -5.16 30.84
CA VAL A 72 36.93 -6.37 30.48
C VAL A 72 35.46 -6.28 30.88
N ALA A 73 35.11 -5.48 31.90
CA ALA A 73 33.72 -5.17 32.25
C ALA A 73 32.94 -4.45 31.15
N ARG A 74 33.60 -3.94 30.10
CA ARG A 74 32.96 -3.28 28.94
C ARG A 74 32.78 -4.21 27.75
N VAL A 75 33.36 -5.42 27.80
CA VAL A 75 33.24 -6.41 26.73
C VAL A 75 31.80 -6.92 26.71
N LYS A 76 31.17 -6.85 25.53
CA LYS A 76 29.80 -7.31 25.29
C LYS A 76 29.76 -8.70 24.67
N ASP A 77 30.73 -9.03 23.83
CA ASP A 77 30.83 -10.31 23.13
C ASP A 77 32.23 -10.88 23.36
N LEU A 78 32.29 -12.08 23.97
CA LEU A 78 33.51 -12.82 24.19
C LEU A 78 33.42 -14.17 23.51
N ASP A 79 34.21 -14.33 22.45
CA ASP A 79 34.32 -15.58 21.69
C ASP A 79 35.73 -16.16 21.81
N VAL A 80 35.82 -17.21 22.63
CA VAL A 80 37.01 -18.06 22.86
C VAL A 80 36.79 -19.50 22.37
N ALA A 81 35.87 -19.68 21.41
CA ALA A 81 35.58 -21.00 20.83
C ALA A 81 36.78 -21.56 20.04
N LYS A 82 36.94 -22.89 20.10
CA LYS A 82 38.03 -23.66 19.45
C LYS A 82 37.53 -24.60 18.36
N ASN A 83 36.36 -24.34 17.80
CA ASN A 83 35.80 -25.14 16.72
C ASN A 83 36.24 -24.59 15.34
N SER A 84 36.04 -25.38 14.29
CA SER A 84 36.43 -25.01 12.91
C SER A 84 35.58 -23.88 12.32
N SER A 85 34.53 -23.44 13.01
CA SER A 85 33.64 -22.34 12.62
C SER A 85 33.84 -21.06 13.44
N ALA A 86 34.74 -21.07 14.43
CA ALA A 86 34.98 -19.93 15.31
C ALA A 86 35.60 -18.78 14.51
N ALA A 87 35.02 -17.57 14.64
CA ALA A 87 35.53 -16.39 13.95
C ALA A 87 36.98 -16.06 14.34
N ASN A 88 37.37 -16.45 15.56
CA ASN A 88 38.70 -16.19 16.12
C ASN A 88 39.62 -17.43 16.12
N GLY A 89 39.19 -18.58 15.58
CA GLY A 89 39.91 -19.85 15.70
C GLY A 89 41.37 -19.83 15.22
N ASP A 90 41.69 -18.98 14.24
CA ASP A 90 43.04 -18.84 13.66
C ASP A 90 44.02 -18.04 14.53
N ILE A 91 43.51 -17.17 15.41
CA ILE A 91 44.34 -16.28 16.25
C ILE A 91 44.45 -16.76 17.69
N LEU A 92 43.49 -17.55 18.15
CA LEU A 92 43.49 -18.12 19.49
C LEU A 92 44.51 -19.26 19.62
N SER A 93 44.87 -19.61 20.85
CA SER A 93 45.70 -20.79 21.14
C SER A 93 45.03 -22.06 20.60
N PRO A 94 45.76 -22.99 19.97
CA PRO A 94 45.21 -24.28 19.58
C PRO A 94 44.95 -25.20 20.79
N GLU A 95 45.47 -24.85 21.96
CA GLU A 95 45.20 -25.58 23.21
C GLU A 95 43.83 -25.18 23.76
N LYS A 96 43.13 -26.18 24.35
CA LYS A 96 41.78 -25.99 24.89
C LYS A 96 41.83 -25.43 26.31
N LEU A 97 40.88 -24.57 26.62
CA LEU A 97 40.68 -24.04 27.97
C LEU A 97 40.07 -25.11 28.88
N THR A 98 40.63 -25.26 30.08
CA THR A 98 40.13 -26.19 31.11
C THR A 98 39.41 -25.49 32.27
N GLU A 99 39.69 -24.20 32.45
CA GLU A 99 39.13 -23.33 33.48
C GLU A 99 39.01 -21.87 32.97
N PHE A 100 38.15 -21.08 33.62
CA PHE A 100 37.99 -19.65 33.35
C PHE A 100 37.39 -18.94 34.59
N GLU A 101 38.16 -18.86 35.68
CA GLU A 101 37.70 -18.24 36.93
C GLU A 101 37.50 -16.72 36.81
N GLU A 102 38.23 -16.06 35.92
CA GLU A 102 38.19 -14.60 35.72
C GLU A 102 36.94 -14.10 34.99
N LEU A 103 36.06 -14.99 34.55
CA LEU A 103 34.83 -14.64 33.86
C LEU A 103 33.95 -13.67 34.66
N ILE A 104 34.02 -13.72 36.00
CA ILE A 104 33.32 -12.83 36.91
C ILE A 104 33.65 -11.34 36.73
N TYR A 105 34.76 -11.00 36.05
CA TYR A 105 35.12 -9.61 35.76
C TYR A 105 34.45 -9.05 34.50
N PHE A 106 33.87 -9.91 33.64
CA PHE A 106 33.20 -9.55 32.39
C PHE A 106 31.74 -9.13 32.62
N THR A 107 31.52 -8.17 33.54
CA THR A 107 30.17 -7.77 33.98
C THR A 107 29.30 -7.10 32.90
N GLY A 108 29.89 -6.73 31.77
CA GLY A 108 29.21 -6.14 30.60
C GLY A 108 28.76 -7.14 29.55
N LEU A 109 29.04 -8.43 29.75
CA LEU A 109 28.87 -9.47 28.74
C LEU A 109 27.39 -9.68 28.40
N GLU A 110 27.07 -9.62 27.11
CA GLU A 110 25.77 -9.91 26.52
C GLU A 110 25.80 -11.27 25.80
N THR A 111 26.95 -11.69 25.29
CA THR A 111 27.13 -13.00 24.64
C THR A 111 28.46 -13.66 24.99
N PHE A 112 28.41 -14.96 25.32
CA PHE A 112 29.60 -15.77 25.62
C PHE A 112 29.68 -17.01 24.72
N ARG A 113 30.80 -17.19 24.03
CA ARG A 113 31.08 -18.37 23.18
C ARG A 113 32.37 -19.04 23.61
N ALA A 114 32.29 -20.33 23.93
CA ALA A 114 33.45 -21.14 24.32
C ALA A 114 33.36 -22.58 23.80
N THR A 115 32.69 -22.79 22.66
CA THR A 115 32.51 -24.10 22.04
C THR A 115 33.84 -24.85 21.81
N SER A 116 33.83 -26.16 22.01
CA SER A 116 34.96 -27.08 21.81
C SER A 116 36.17 -26.88 22.74
N ASN A 117 35.94 -26.46 23.98
CA ASN A 117 36.95 -26.43 25.04
C ASN A 117 36.84 -27.68 25.96
N GLU A 118 37.53 -27.66 27.10
CA GLU A 118 37.53 -28.71 28.14
C GLU A 118 37.14 -28.09 29.51
N LEU A 119 36.31 -27.04 29.48
CA LEU A 119 35.92 -26.28 30.66
C LEU A 119 35.12 -27.17 31.60
N THR A 120 35.55 -27.21 32.86
CA THR A 120 34.92 -28.00 33.94
C THR A 120 34.05 -27.16 34.86
N THR A 121 34.27 -25.84 34.89
CA THR A 121 33.47 -24.88 35.64
C THR A 121 33.35 -23.55 34.89
N LEU A 122 32.24 -22.84 35.08
CA LEU A 122 32.01 -21.47 34.63
C LEU A 122 31.16 -20.74 35.68
N ASP A 123 31.61 -19.55 36.09
CA ASP A 123 30.88 -18.70 37.03
C ASP A 123 30.37 -17.43 36.32
N PHE A 124 29.05 -17.39 36.08
CA PHE A 124 28.36 -16.26 35.48
C PHE A 124 27.69 -15.32 36.50
N SER A 125 27.97 -15.47 37.81
CA SER A 125 27.26 -14.75 38.89
C SER A 125 27.33 -13.22 38.82
N LYS A 126 28.26 -12.67 38.04
CA LYS A 126 28.43 -11.23 37.80
C LYS A 126 28.06 -10.79 36.37
N CYS A 127 27.75 -11.73 35.49
CA CYS A 127 27.47 -11.50 34.08
C CYS A 127 25.96 -11.30 33.83
N VAL A 128 25.30 -10.49 34.66
CA VAL A 128 23.82 -10.33 34.72
C VAL A 128 23.19 -9.76 33.43
N LYS A 129 24.00 -9.34 32.46
CA LYS A 129 23.57 -8.83 31.15
C LYS A 129 23.58 -9.88 30.04
N LEU A 130 23.99 -11.11 30.34
CA LEU A 130 24.05 -12.18 29.36
C LEU A 130 22.67 -12.47 28.79
N LYS A 131 22.63 -12.57 27.46
CA LYS A 131 21.51 -12.95 26.63
C LYS A 131 21.74 -14.31 25.96
N GLY A 132 22.97 -14.62 25.56
CA GLY A 132 23.30 -15.89 24.89
C GLY A 132 24.54 -16.58 25.47
N ILE A 133 24.45 -17.90 25.66
CA ILE A 133 25.55 -18.77 26.10
C ILE A 133 25.71 -19.91 25.10
N TYR A 134 26.87 -20.01 24.46
CA TYR A 134 27.17 -21.05 23.47
C TYR A 134 28.45 -21.79 23.86
N ILE A 135 28.27 -22.98 24.45
CA ILE A 135 29.36 -23.72 25.11
C ILE A 135 29.36 -25.20 24.74
N ASN A 136 28.80 -25.55 23.59
CA ASN A 136 28.80 -26.90 23.03
C ASN A 136 30.19 -27.57 23.14
N ASN A 137 30.21 -28.87 23.40
CA ASN A 137 31.42 -29.68 23.53
C ASN A 137 32.38 -29.21 24.65
N ASN A 138 31.86 -28.99 25.84
CA ASN A 138 32.62 -28.78 27.09
C ASN A 138 32.35 -29.89 28.13
N TRP A 139 32.93 -29.76 29.33
CA TRP A 139 32.98 -30.81 30.37
C TRP A 139 32.33 -30.37 31.69
N LEU A 140 31.29 -29.52 31.63
CA LEU A 140 30.58 -29.06 32.82
C LEU A 140 29.65 -30.13 33.38
N GLU A 141 29.73 -30.37 34.68
CA GLU A 141 28.76 -31.20 35.42
C GLU A 141 27.64 -30.36 36.03
N VAL A 142 27.88 -29.06 36.20
CA VAL A 142 26.94 -28.09 36.73
C VAL A 142 27.09 -26.81 35.93
N LEU A 143 25.95 -26.24 35.54
CA LEU A 143 25.85 -24.89 34.99
C LEU A 143 24.85 -24.14 35.88
N ASN A 144 25.21 -22.95 36.36
CA ASN A 144 24.30 -22.12 37.15
C ASN A 144 23.95 -20.84 36.38
N VAL A 145 22.68 -20.70 36.02
CA VAL A 145 22.13 -19.57 35.25
C VAL A 145 21.12 -18.75 36.05
N ASP A 146 20.93 -19.05 37.34
CA ASP A 146 19.88 -18.43 38.18
C ASP A 146 20.04 -16.91 38.31
N SER A 147 21.27 -16.40 38.18
CA SER A 147 21.60 -14.98 38.23
C SER A 147 21.46 -14.24 36.90
N LEU A 148 20.92 -14.88 35.85
CA LEU A 148 20.88 -14.37 34.47
C LEU A 148 19.45 -14.08 33.99
N PRO A 149 18.80 -13.02 34.48
CA PRO A 149 17.38 -12.73 34.17
C PRO A 149 17.14 -12.28 32.73
N LEU A 150 18.19 -11.86 32.00
CA LEU A 150 18.11 -11.42 30.60
C LEU A 150 18.48 -12.54 29.61
N LEU A 151 18.69 -13.76 30.09
CA LEU A 151 19.09 -14.89 29.26
C LEU A 151 17.96 -15.28 28.31
N GLU A 152 18.27 -15.30 27.01
CA GLU A 152 17.38 -15.59 25.89
C GLU A 152 17.74 -16.93 25.24
N GLU A 153 19.02 -17.34 25.29
CA GLU A 153 19.52 -18.52 24.57
C GLU A 153 20.61 -19.28 25.35
N ILE A 154 20.47 -20.60 25.41
CA ILE A 154 21.49 -21.53 25.90
C ILE A 154 21.67 -22.64 24.85
N GLU A 155 22.91 -22.80 24.39
CA GLU A 155 23.35 -23.97 23.64
C GLU A 155 24.49 -24.69 24.38
N PHE A 156 24.20 -25.90 24.86
CA PHE A 156 25.20 -26.76 25.45
C PHE A 156 24.91 -28.26 25.22
N SER A 157 25.35 -28.74 24.06
CA SER A 157 25.52 -30.17 23.77
C SER A 157 26.79 -30.70 24.44
N SER A 158 26.68 -31.81 25.17
CA SER A 158 27.79 -32.40 25.91
C SER A 158 28.90 -32.90 24.98
N SER A 159 30.14 -32.91 25.46
CA SER A 159 31.20 -33.66 24.78
C SER A 159 31.05 -35.16 25.05
N SER A 160 31.12 -35.99 24.00
CA SER A 160 31.24 -37.46 24.14
C SER A 160 32.44 -37.95 24.97
N ARG A 161 33.38 -37.04 25.29
CA ARG A 161 34.57 -37.29 26.12
C ARG A 161 34.47 -36.67 27.51
N ALA A 162 33.38 -36.00 27.85
CA ALA A 162 33.19 -35.37 29.14
C ALA A 162 33.22 -36.42 30.27
N PRO A 163 33.92 -36.15 31.39
CA PRO A 163 33.97 -37.08 32.52
C PRO A 163 32.65 -37.15 33.30
N GLY A 164 31.78 -36.14 33.16
CA GLY A 164 30.46 -36.07 33.78
C GLY A 164 29.49 -35.22 32.96
N LEU A 165 28.22 -35.22 33.36
CA LEU A 165 27.10 -34.61 32.63
C LEU A 165 26.24 -33.75 33.58
N ILE A 166 25.59 -32.72 33.06
CA ILE A 166 24.52 -32.02 33.78
C ILE A 166 23.37 -32.98 34.03
N THR A 167 22.93 -33.09 35.28
CA THR A 167 21.82 -33.97 35.70
C THR A 167 20.58 -33.22 36.16
N SER A 168 20.69 -31.91 36.39
CA SER A 168 19.59 -31.03 36.76
C SER A 168 19.86 -29.61 36.29
N MET A 169 18.80 -28.89 35.94
CA MET A 169 18.85 -27.49 35.53
C MET A 169 17.76 -26.71 36.27
N ASN A 170 18.08 -25.52 36.79
CA ASN A 170 17.09 -24.60 37.34
C ASN A 170 16.96 -23.41 36.38
N LEU A 171 15.79 -23.26 35.77
CA LEU A 171 15.48 -22.22 34.78
C LEU A 171 14.45 -21.19 35.28
N THR A 172 14.09 -21.25 36.57
CA THR A 172 12.98 -20.48 37.17
C THR A 172 13.12 -18.97 36.96
N ASN A 173 14.35 -18.45 37.00
CA ASN A 173 14.64 -17.01 36.88
C ASN A 173 14.96 -16.57 35.44
N ASN A 174 15.03 -17.51 34.48
CA ASN A 174 15.38 -17.25 33.08
C ASN A 174 14.12 -17.10 32.22
N ILE A 175 13.21 -16.23 32.65
CA ILE A 175 11.87 -16.07 32.06
C ILE A 175 11.87 -15.57 30.60
N ASN A 176 13.01 -15.05 30.13
CA ASN A 176 13.19 -14.55 28.77
C ASN A 176 13.79 -15.60 27.81
N LEU A 177 13.99 -16.85 28.25
CA LEU A 177 14.48 -17.92 27.38
C LEU A 177 13.55 -18.14 26.19
N ILE A 178 14.14 -18.16 24.99
CA ILE A 178 13.53 -18.42 23.69
C ILE A 178 14.04 -19.76 23.15
N VAL A 179 15.35 -20.01 23.30
CA VAL A 179 16.02 -21.23 22.82
C VAL A 179 16.72 -21.93 23.99
N PHE A 180 16.43 -23.21 24.19
CA PHE A 180 17.09 -24.06 25.18
C PHE A 180 17.53 -25.39 24.57
N GLU A 181 18.83 -25.49 24.28
CA GLU A 181 19.46 -26.71 23.77
C GLU A 181 20.44 -27.28 24.80
N LEU A 182 20.18 -28.50 25.25
CA LEU A 182 20.99 -29.19 26.26
C LEU A 182 21.16 -30.69 25.92
N GLU A 183 21.56 -30.98 24.70
CA GLU A 183 21.68 -32.34 24.15
C GLU A 183 22.72 -33.21 24.87
N ASP A 184 22.53 -34.53 24.83
CA ASP A 184 23.52 -35.54 25.27
C ASP A 184 23.97 -35.40 26.74
N HIS A 185 23.06 -34.98 27.62
CA HIS A 185 23.30 -34.81 29.05
C HIS A 185 22.59 -35.87 29.92
N GLY A 186 22.58 -35.66 31.24
CA GLY A 186 22.03 -36.58 32.24
C GLY A 186 20.67 -36.14 32.80
N LEU A 187 19.95 -35.23 32.16
CA LEU A 187 18.65 -34.76 32.66
C LEU A 187 17.65 -35.92 32.70
N THR A 188 16.86 -35.99 33.77
CA THR A 188 15.74 -36.95 33.91
C THR A 188 14.37 -36.27 33.96
N ALA A 189 14.37 -34.98 34.30
CA ALA A 189 13.21 -34.10 34.30
C ALA A 189 13.70 -32.67 34.09
N LEU A 190 12.82 -31.80 33.61
CA LEU A 190 13.09 -30.38 33.40
C LEU A 190 11.81 -29.59 33.66
N ASP A 191 11.89 -28.60 34.55
CA ASP A 191 10.79 -27.66 34.79
C ASP A 191 11.02 -26.40 33.94
N VAL A 192 10.16 -26.23 32.92
CA VAL A 192 10.13 -25.05 32.04
C VAL A 192 8.91 -24.18 32.26
N SER A 193 8.17 -24.38 33.36
CA SER A 193 6.88 -23.73 33.62
C SER A 193 6.94 -22.19 33.73
N LYS A 194 8.14 -21.62 33.89
CA LYS A 194 8.38 -20.16 33.95
C LYS A 194 8.95 -19.58 32.66
N ASN A 195 9.33 -20.43 31.71
CA ASN A 195 9.99 -20.03 30.46
C ASN A 195 8.93 -19.86 29.37
N VAL A 196 7.97 -18.95 29.60
CA VAL A 196 6.77 -18.76 28.77
C VAL A 196 7.05 -18.23 27.36
N ASN A 197 8.27 -17.76 27.10
CA ASN A 197 8.72 -17.28 25.80
C ASN A 197 9.50 -18.35 25.01
N LEU A 198 9.62 -19.57 25.54
CA LEU A 198 10.36 -20.66 24.92
C LEU A 198 9.68 -21.07 23.61
N ASP A 199 10.41 -20.98 22.51
CA ASP A 199 9.99 -21.36 21.15
C ASP A 199 10.69 -22.63 20.70
N GLU A 200 11.96 -22.80 21.09
CA GLU A 200 12.77 -23.96 20.70
C GLU A 200 13.33 -24.66 21.94
N ILE A 201 13.07 -25.98 22.03
CA ILE A 201 13.69 -26.85 23.02
C ILE A 201 14.25 -28.09 22.35
N ASN A 202 15.50 -28.41 22.70
CA ASN A 202 16.15 -29.65 22.32
C ASN A 202 16.92 -30.22 23.51
N VAL A 203 16.36 -31.30 24.08
CA VAL A 203 16.98 -32.07 25.16
C VAL A 203 17.19 -33.52 24.74
N SER A 204 17.30 -33.77 23.43
CA SER A 204 17.53 -35.10 22.90
C SER A 204 18.82 -35.74 23.46
N GLY A 205 18.83 -37.07 23.58
CA GLY A 205 19.99 -37.79 24.11
C GLY A 205 20.16 -37.70 25.63
N ASN A 206 19.26 -37.02 26.34
CA ASN A 206 19.24 -37.02 27.81
C ASN A 206 18.70 -38.33 28.38
N THR A 207 18.99 -38.59 29.66
CA THR A 207 18.54 -39.83 30.33
C THR A 207 17.01 -39.93 30.41
N GLY A 208 16.31 -38.81 30.51
CA GLY A 208 14.87 -38.70 30.56
C GLY A 208 14.18 -38.53 29.21
N ASP A 209 14.91 -38.57 28.09
CA ASP A 209 14.37 -38.39 26.74
C ASP A 209 13.33 -39.50 26.39
N PRO A 210 12.06 -39.16 26.06
CA PRO A 210 11.52 -37.80 26.00
C PRO A 210 11.09 -37.27 27.38
N ILE A 211 11.58 -36.09 27.76
CA ILE A 211 11.23 -35.42 29.01
C ILE A 211 9.82 -34.86 28.91
N THR A 212 8.99 -35.14 29.91
CA THR A 212 7.62 -34.62 29.95
C THR A 212 7.61 -33.14 30.33
N ILE A 213 6.90 -32.32 29.54
CA ILE A 213 6.68 -30.90 29.82
C ILE A 213 5.19 -30.53 29.68
N ASP A 214 4.80 -29.51 30.44
CA ASP A 214 3.43 -29.00 30.48
C ASP A 214 2.98 -28.52 29.08
N SER A 215 1.76 -28.88 28.69
CA SER A 215 1.22 -28.56 27.38
C SER A 215 1.18 -27.07 27.09
N LEU A 216 1.12 -26.22 28.12
CA LEU A 216 1.10 -24.76 27.99
C LEU A 216 2.42 -24.18 27.45
N ILE A 217 3.52 -24.92 27.62
CA ILE A 217 4.79 -24.61 26.95
C ILE A 217 4.92 -25.48 25.70
N TYR A 218 4.53 -26.76 25.75
CA TYR A 218 4.69 -27.66 24.61
C TYR A 218 3.99 -27.17 23.33
N ASP A 219 2.75 -26.69 23.46
CA ASP A 219 1.88 -26.38 22.31
C ASP A 219 2.30 -25.10 21.55
N GLN A 220 3.19 -24.28 22.12
CA GLN A 220 3.75 -23.09 21.45
C GLN A 220 5.09 -23.33 20.76
N LEU A 221 5.75 -24.47 20.99
CA LEU A 221 7.10 -24.72 20.47
C LEU A 221 7.11 -24.89 18.94
N SER A 222 8.06 -24.23 18.28
CA SER A 222 8.41 -24.48 16.88
C SER A 222 9.32 -25.70 16.75
N VAL A 223 10.17 -25.97 17.76
CA VAL A 223 11.05 -27.14 17.86
C VAL A 223 10.88 -27.80 19.24
N ALA A 224 10.58 -29.10 19.25
CA ALA A 224 10.26 -29.86 20.46
C ALA A 224 10.99 -31.22 20.51
N GLU A 225 12.33 -31.19 20.46
CA GLU A 225 13.17 -32.39 20.40
C GLU A 225 13.51 -32.93 21.80
N GLY A 226 13.34 -34.23 22.00
CA GLY A 226 13.57 -34.88 23.29
C GLY A 226 12.55 -34.55 24.38
N VAL A 227 11.39 -33.98 24.02
CA VAL A 227 10.28 -33.68 24.94
C VAL A 227 8.96 -34.32 24.51
N VAL A 228 8.06 -34.55 25.47
CA VAL A 228 6.70 -35.02 25.22
C VAL A 228 5.69 -34.20 26.00
N ARG A 229 4.53 -33.96 25.38
CA ARG A 229 3.41 -33.21 25.93
C ARG A 229 2.74 -33.93 27.11
N GLU A 230 2.50 -33.22 28.20
CA GLU A 230 1.60 -33.61 29.29
C GLU A 230 0.50 -32.56 29.48
N GLU A 231 -0.75 -33.01 29.65
CA GLU A 231 -1.86 -32.10 29.96
C GLU A 231 -1.57 -31.31 31.23
N PRO A 232 -2.00 -30.04 31.31
CA PRO A 232 -1.57 -29.16 32.37
C PRO A 232 -2.02 -29.74 33.71
N THR A 233 -1.13 -29.68 34.70
CA THR A 233 -1.45 -30.07 36.08
C THR A 233 -2.44 -29.11 36.76
N VAL A 234 -2.84 -28.04 36.06
CA VAL A 234 -3.84 -27.08 36.47
C VAL A 234 -5.17 -27.44 35.83
N GLU A 235 -6.09 -28.06 36.59
CA GLU A 235 -7.48 -28.20 36.17
C GLU A 235 -8.03 -26.80 35.84
N LEU A 236 -8.30 -26.53 34.55
CA LEU A 236 -9.12 -25.40 34.15
C LEU A 236 -10.57 -25.68 34.59
N PRO A 237 -11.37 -24.65 34.89
CA PRO A 237 -12.81 -24.81 34.98
C PRO A 237 -13.37 -25.47 33.72
N ASP A 238 -14.53 -26.13 33.83
CA ASP A 238 -15.24 -26.68 32.67
C ASP A 238 -15.34 -25.61 31.56
N ASP A 239 -14.96 -25.98 30.34
CA ASP A 239 -14.93 -25.14 29.14
C ASP A 239 -13.92 -23.97 29.13
N GLY A 240 -12.98 -23.93 30.08
CA GLY A 240 -11.91 -22.93 30.10
C GLY A 240 -10.95 -23.06 28.91
N VAL A 241 -10.66 -21.93 28.25
CA VAL A 241 -9.74 -21.84 27.12
C VAL A 241 -8.56 -20.94 27.47
N VAL A 242 -7.35 -21.46 27.33
CA VAL A 242 -6.10 -20.72 27.59
C VAL A 242 -5.90 -19.66 26.51
N ILE A 243 -5.54 -18.46 26.95
CA ILE A 243 -5.20 -17.33 26.07
C ILE A 243 -3.71 -17.40 25.76
N GLN A 244 -3.38 -17.48 24.47
CA GLN A 244 -2.02 -17.82 24.01
C GLN A 244 -1.02 -16.70 24.33
N ASP A 245 -1.43 -15.46 24.06
CA ASP A 245 -0.64 -14.26 24.35
C ASP A 245 -0.89 -13.78 25.78
N VAL A 246 0.19 -13.68 26.57
CA VAL A 246 0.10 -13.28 27.98
C VAL A 246 -0.38 -11.84 28.15
N ASN A 247 -0.07 -10.95 27.20
CA ASN A 247 -0.54 -9.57 27.23
C ASN A 247 -2.02 -9.50 26.88
N PHE A 248 -2.51 -10.28 25.91
CA PHE A 248 -3.93 -10.38 25.61
C PHE A 248 -4.69 -10.94 26.81
N GLY A 249 -4.17 -12.01 27.41
CA GLY A 249 -4.72 -12.61 28.63
C GLY A 249 -4.82 -11.63 29.79
N ARG A 250 -3.74 -10.89 30.06
CA ARG A 250 -3.68 -9.86 31.11
C ARG A 250 -4.67 -8.72 30.87
N VAL A 251 -4.86 -8.32 29.61
CA VAL A 251 -5.83 -7.27 29.25
C VAL A 251 -7.25 -7.77 29.48
N LEU A 252 -7.58 -8.96 28.99
CA LEU A 252 -8.90 -9.56 29.19
C LEU A 252 -9.21 -9.77 30.68
N ASP A 253 -8.23 -10.21 31.47
CA ASP A 253 -8.37 -10.37 32.93
C ASP A 253 -8.65 -9.02 33.60
N SER A 254 -7.92 -7.96 33.20
CA SER A 254 -8.17 -6.61 33.71
C SER A 254 -9.54 -6.04 33.35
N LEU A 255 -10.14 -6.52 32.24
CA LEU A 255 -11.49 -6.18 31.80
C LEU A 255 -12.57 -7.08 32.43
N GLY A 256 -12.18 -8.13 33.14
CA GLY A 256 -13.09 -9.12 33.74
C GLY A 256 -13.59 -10.19 32.76
N TYR A 257 -12.90 -10.37 31.62
CA TYR A 257 -13.22 -11.35 30.57
C TYR A 257 -12.32 -12.59 30.59
N ALA A 258 -11.28 -12.57 31.41
CA ALA A 258 -10.40 -13.71 31.63
C ALA A 258 -10.11 -13.87 33.13
N ASN A 259 -9.43 -14.96 33.46
CA ASN A 259 -9.00 -15.32 34.79
C ASN A 259 -7.53 -15.71 34.75
N GLY A 260 -6.77 -15.29 35.76
CA GLY A 260 -5.38 -15.70 35.92
C GLY A 260 -4.57 -14.72 36.79
N PRO A 261 -3.23 -14.78 36.73
CA PRO A 261 -2.47 -15.79 36.01
C PRO A 261 -2.60 -17.18 36.66
N LEU A 262 -2.58 -18.23 35.83
CA LEU A 262 -2.36 -19.61 36.25
C LEU A 262 -0.95 -19.76 36.88
N SER A 263 -0.65 -20.91 37.49
CA SER A 263 0.69 -21.19 38.02
C SER A 263 1.80 -21.08 36.96
N THR A 264 1.45 -21.25 35.69
CA THR A 264 2.30 -21.08 34.50
C THR A 264 2.43 -19.63 34.03
N GLY A 265 1.71 -18.67 34.61
CA GLY A 265 1.75 -17.26 34.20
C GLY A 265 0.79 -16.88 33.06
N LYS A 266 0.17 -17.86 32.39
CA LYS A 266 -0.86 -17.64 31.36
C LYS A 266 -2.22 -17.29 31.98
N TYR A 267 -3.17 -16.85 31.14
CA TYR A 267 -4.56 -16.58 31.52
C TYR A 267 -5.49 -17.50 30.75
N TYR A 268 -6.73 -17.62 31.19
CA TYR A 268 -7.77 -18.35 30.45
C TYR A 268 -9.08 -17.57 30.46
N LEU A 269 -9.92 -17.75 29.44
CA LEU A 269 -11.28 -17.25 29.39
C LEU A 269 -12.28 -18.41 29.38
N ILE A 270 -13.54 -18.10 29.66
CA ILE A 270 -14.66 -19.02 29.46
C ILE A 270 -15.46 -18.48 28.26
N PRO A 271 -15.63 -19.25 27.17
CA PRO A 271 -16.30 -18.76 25.95
C PRO A 271 -17.68 -18.15 26.20
N ASP A 272 -18.50 -18.78 27.03
CA ASP A 272 -19.85 -18.30 27.36
C ASP A 272 -19.85 -16.94 28.06
N ASP A 273 -18.81 -16.63 28.84
CA ASP A 273 -18.69 -15.35 29.57
C ASP A 273 -18.33 -14.19 28.63
N VAL A 274 -17.65 -14.46 27.52
CA VAL A 274 -17.21 -13.44 26.54
C VAL A 274 -18.12 -13.36 25.31
N ALA A 275 -18.97 -14.35 25.07
CA ALA A 275 -19.85 -14.41 23.91
C ALA A 275 -20.79 -13.20 23.78
N GLY A 276 -21.17 -12.57 24.89
CA GLY A 276 -22.05 -11.39 24.94
C GLY A 276 -21.35 -10.03 24.87
N VAL A 277 -20.02 -9.99 24.75
CA VAL A 277 -19.25 -8.74 24.68
C VAL A 277 -19.42 -8.11 23.29
N THR A 278 -19.87 -6.86 23.24
CA THR A 278 -20.14 -6.13 21.98
C THR A 278 -19.04 -5.14 21.59
N THR A 279 -18.16 -4.77 22.51
CA THR A 279 -17.06 -3.84 22.24
C THR A 279 -15.83 -4.26 23.01
N LEU A 280 -14.68 -4.28 22.35
CA LEU A 280 -13.41 -4.65 22.94
C LEU A 280 -12.31 -3.68 22.49
N ASP A 281 -11.68 -3.02 23.46
CA ASP A 281 -10.50 -2.19 23.27
C ASP A 281 -9.30 -2.90 23.89
N ILE A 282 -8.38 -3.34 23.04
CA ILE A 282 -7.10 -3.95 23.42
C ILE A 282 -5.92 -3.11 22.93
N SER A 283 -6.14 -1.82 22.69
CA SER A 283 -5.14 -0.93 22.09
C SER A 283 -3.94 -0.67 23.03
N ASN A 284 -2.75 -0.60 22.44
CA ASN A 284 -1.50 -0.24 23.13
C ASN A 284 -1.18 -1.13 24.34
N LYS A 285 -1.24 -2.45 24.17
CA LYS A 285 -1.04 -3.43 25.24
C LYS A 285 0.17 -4.35 25.02
N GLY A 286 0.89 -4.16 23.92
CA GLY A 286 2.03 -5.00 23.55
C GLY A 286 1.58 -6.42 23.18
N ILE A 287 0.37 -6.58 22.66
CA ILE A 287 -0.17 -7.87 22.23
C ILE A 287 0.48 -8.27 20.91
N SER A 288 0.80 -9.55 20.76
CA SER A 288 1.35 -10.15 19.53
C SER A 288 0.36 -11.11 18.87
N LYS A 289 -0.55 -11.72 19.64
CA LYS A 289 -1.53 -12.70 19.12
C LYS A 289 -2.89 -12.57 19.81
N ILE A 290 -3.96 -12.71 19.04
CA ILE A 290 -5.36 -12.57 19.51
C ILE A 290 -6.26 -13.74 19.08
N SER A 291 -5.72 -14.95 18.94
CA SER A 291 -6.44 -16.11 18.38
C SER A 291 -7.79 -16.41 19.06
N GLU A 292 -7.88 -16.13 20.37
CA GLU A 292 -9.11 -16.34 21.15
C GLU A 292 -10.20 -15.29 20.89
N ILE A 293 -9.98 -14.30 20.01
CA ILE A 293 -11.00 -13.31 19.62
C ILE A 293 -12.25 -13.96 18.98
N SER A 294 -12.10 -15.14 18.40
CA SER A 294 -13.18 -15.94 17.81
C SER A 294 -14.30 -16.31 18.80
N TYR A 295 -14.03 -16.30 20.12
CA TYR A 295 -15.06 -16.55 21.14
C TYR A 295 -15.95 -15.33 21.43
N PHE A 296 -15.58 -14.14 20.98
CA PHE A 296 -16.36 -12.90 21.14
C PHE A 296 -17.43 -12.80 20.03
N THR A 297 -18.41 -13.72 20.06
CA THR A 297 -19.37 -13.92 18.95
C THR A 297 -20.36 -12.76 18.73
N SER A 298 -20.63 -11.96 19.76
CA SER A 298 -21.47 -10.74 19.65
C SER A 298 -20.65 -9.45 19.45
N LEU A 299 -19.35 -9.54 19.18
CA LEU A 299 -18.48 -8.36 19.06
C LEU A 299 -18.90 -7.51 17.86
N GLU A 300 -19.22 -6.24 18.10
CA GLU A 300 -19.60 -5.26 17.09
C GLU A 300 -18.44 -4.31 16.75
N SER A 301 -17.56 -4.02 17.72
CA SER A 301 -16.41 -3.12 17.54
C SER A 301 -15.15 -3.66 18.24
N LEU A 302 -14.04 -3.68 17.49
CA LEU A 302 -12.71 -4.07 17.96
C LEU A 302 -11.68 -2.97 17.66
N ASP A 303 -11.02 -2.48 18.70
CA ASP A 303 -9.80 -1.67 18.58
C ASP A 303 -8.58 -2.50 19.02
N ALA A 304 -7.76 -2.89 18.04
CA ALA A 304 -6.54 -3.65 18.18
C ALA A 304 -5.26 -2.81 17.96
N SER A 305 -5.40 -1.48 17.90
CA SER A 305 -4.34 -0.55 17.49
C SER A 305 -3.13 -0.53 18.44
N ALA A 306 -1.99 -0.08 17.93
CA ALA A 306 -0.75 0.09 18.68
C ALA A 306 -0.25 -1.20 19.38
N ASN A 307 -0.43 -2.34 18.75
CA ASN A 307 0.12 -3.64 19.18
C ASN A 307 1.18 -4.13 18.19
N SER A 308 1.64 -5.37 18.33
CA SER A 308 2.57 -6.04 17.39
C SER A 308 1.91 -7.27 16.78
N ILE A 309 0.63 -7.13 16.38
CA ILE A 309 -0.18 -8.25 15.87
C ILE A 309 0.07 -8.38 14.36
N ASP A 310 0.64 -9.50 13.94
CA ASP A 310 0.93 -9.76 12.52
C ASP A 310 -0.27 -10.31 11.73
N THR A 311 -1.23 -10.92 12.44
CA THR A 311 -2.37 -11.62 11.86
C THR A 311 -3.63 -11.34 12.66
N ILE A 312 -4.65 -10.82 12.00
CA ILE A 312 -6.00 -10.66 12.56
C ILE A 312 -6.97 -11.53 11.76
N ASP A 313 -7.53 -12.55 12.41
CA ASP A 313 -8.65 -13.32 11.87
C ASP A 313 -9.89 -13.05 12.72
N VAL A 314 -10.80 -12.26 12.16
CA VAL A 314 -12.13 -11.96 12.72
C VAL A 314 -13.25 -12.47 11.82
N SER A 315 -12.95 -13.40 10.89
CA SER A 315 -13.89 -13.94 9.91
C SER A 315 -15.10 -14.64 10.55
N THR A 316 -14.98 -15.07 11.80
CA THR A 316 -16.04 -15.74 12.56
C THR A 316 -16.83 -14.80 13.47
N ASN A 317 -16.37 -13.57 13.67
CA ASN A 317 -17.05 -12.54 14.46
C ASN A 317 -18.16 -11.89 13.63
N ASN A 318 -19.20 -12.65 13.30
CA ASN A 318 -20.28 -12.28 12.36
C ASN A 318 -21.12 -11.04 12.75
N SER A 319 -20.89 -10.47 13.93
CA SER A 319 -21.54 -9.22 14.38
C SER A 319 -20.63 -7.99 14.22
N LEU A 320 -19.36 -8.18 13.85
CA LEU A 320 -18.35 -7.13 13.85
C LEU A 320 -18.61 -6.17 12.68
N THR A 321 -18.80 -4.90 13.00
CA THR A 321 -19.03 -3.82 12.04
C THR A 321 -17.85 -2.85 11.97
N ILE A 322 -17.05 -2.72 13.03
CA ILE A 322 -15.92 -1.79 13.10
C ILE A 322 -14.65 -2.50 13.56
N LEU A 323 -13.60 -2.41 12.74
CA LEU A 323 -12.24 -2.84 13.08
C LEU A 323 -11.26 -1.68 12.94
N THR A 324 -10.45 -1.44 13.97
CA THR A 324 -9.30 -0.53 13.92
C THR A 324 -8.06 -1.28 14.37
N ALA A 325 -6.99 -1.26 13.56
CA ALA A 325 -5.72 -1.91 13.82
C ALA A 325 -4.54 -1.08 13.30
N ASP A 326 -4.40 0.15 13.82
CA ASP A 326 -3.33 1.08 13.45
C ASP A 326 -1.96 0.66 14.05
N HIS A 327 -0.96 0.43 13.18
CA HIS A 327 0.43 0.11 13.55
C HIS A 327 1.41 1.30 13.40
N SER A 328 0.97 2.53 13.62
CA SER A 328 1.75 3.77 13.45
C SER A 328 2.98 3.95 14.37
N GLY A 329 3.12 3.15 15.44
CA GLY A 329 4.22 3.23 16.41
C GLY A 329 5.58 2.73 15.91
N SER A 330 6.68 3.34 16.37
CA SER A 330 8.06 2.86 16.09
C SER A 330 8.39 1.62 16.93
N GLY A 331 8.85 0.54 16.28
CA GLY A 331 9.20 -0.72 16.96
C GLY A 331 8.04 -1.68 17.18
N LEU A 332 6.84 -1.35 16.66
CA LEU A 332 5.74 -2.30 16.52
C LEU A 332 6.00 -3.24 15.33
N GLY A 333 5.49 -4.47 15.42
CA GLY A 333 5.39 -5.36 14.25
C GLY A 333 4.46 -4.79 13.17
N GLU A 334 4.43 -5.42 12.01
CA GLU A 334 3.53 -5.03 10.89
C GLU A 334 2.36 -6.01 10.79
N LEU A 335 1.15 -5.51 10.51
CA LEU A 335 0.00 -6.37 10.20
C LEU A 335 0.18 -6.90 8.77
N VAL A 336 0.32 -8.21 8.63
CA VAL A 336 0.60 -8.88 7.35
C VAL A 336 -0.66 -9.55 6.78
N SER A 337 -1.53 -10.05 7.65
CA SER A 337 -2.71 -10.83 7.25
C SER A 337 -3.97 -10.38 7.96
N LEU A 338 -5.07 -10.27 7.22
CA LEU A 338 -6.37 -9.85 7.70
C LEU A 338 -7.50 -10.70 7.07
N SER A 339 -8.37 -11.25 7.91
CA SER A 339 -9.60 -11.94 7.48
C SER A 339 -10.83 -11.30 8.13
N LEU A 340 -11.80 -10.88 7.32
CA LEU A 340 -12.94 -10.05 7.73
C LEU A 340 -14.28 -10.81 7.61
N PRO A 341 -15.27 -10.49 8.47
CA PRO A 341 -16.63 -11.01 8.34
C PRO A 341 -17.45 -10.18 7.35
N ALA A 342 -18.52 -10.78 6.79
CA ALA A 342 -19.42 -10.09 5.85
C ALA A 342 -20.21 -8.92 6.47
N SER A 343 -20.26 -8.84 7.81
CA SER A 343 -20.91 -7.79 8.58
C SER A 343 -20.13 -6.47 8.66
N ILE A 344 -18.87 -6.45 8.20
CA ILE A 344 -17.99 -5.31 8.41
C ILE A 344 -18.45 -4.06 7.63
N ASP A 345 -18.50 -2.92 8.32
CA ASP A 345 -18.89 -1.61 7.77
C ASP A 345 -17.68 -0.67 7.65
N SER A 346 -16.71 -0.77 8.57
CA SER A 346 -15.54 0.11 8.62
C SER A 346 -14.28 -0.65 9.02
N VAL A 347 -13.22 -0.48 8.22
CA VAL A 347 -11.89 -1.04 8.46
C VAL A 347 -10.85 0.08 8.40
N ASP A 348 -10.03 0.17 9.44
CA ASP A 348 -8.84 1.02 9.50
C ASP A 348 -7.62 0.17 9.87
N ILE A 349 -6.69 0.03 8.92
CA ILE A 349 -5.51 -0.82 8.98
C ILE A 349 -4.25 -0.04 8.54
N TYR A 350 -4.04 1.10 9.17
CA TYR A 350 -2.82 1.88 8.96
C TYR A 350 -1.56 1.02 9.17
N ARG A 351 -0.62 1.06 8.21
CA ARG A 351 0.58 0.20 8.14
C ARG A 351 0.32 -1.29 7.97
N PHE A 352 -0.51 -1.62 6.98
CA PHE A 352 -0.67 -2.99 6.50
C PHE A 352 0.46 -3.40 5.53
N ALA A 353 1.18 -4.47 5.84
CA ALA A 353 2.29 -5.00 5.06
C ALA A 353 1.92 -6.13 4.07
N GLY A 354 0.64 -6.56 4.06
CA GLY A 354 0.15 -7.51 3.06
C GLY A 354 -0.06 -6.89 1.68
N ALA A 355 0.16 -7.68 0.63
CA ALA A 355 0.03 -7.23 -0.76
C ALA A 355 -1.43 -6.99 -1.20
N THR A 356 -2.40 -7.59 -0.52
CA THR A 356 -3.83 -7.46 -0.80
C THR A 356 -4.66 -7.77 0.43
N VAL A 357 -5.93 -7.35 0.43
CA VAL A 357 -6.95 -7.66 1.43
C VAL A 357 -8.20 -8.11 0.68
N ASP A 358 -8.73 -9.27 1.02
CA ASP A 358 -10.01 -9.73 0.45
C ASP A 358 -11.18 -9.03 1.16
N ILE A 359 -11.80 -8.10 0.46
CA ILE A 359 -13.03 -7.41 0.88
C ILE A 359 -14.23 -7.74 -0.01
N THR A 360 -14.09 -8.69 -0.94
CA THR A 360 -15.13 -9.02 -1.93
C THR A 360 -16.41 -9.57 -1.31
N SER A 361 -16.31 -10.13 -0.09
CA SER A 361 -17.44 -10.66 0.68
C SER A 361 -17.97 -9.67 1.73
N CYS A 362 -17.62 -8.38 1.65
CA CYS A 362 -18.02 -7.35 2.61
C CYS A 362 -19.03 -6.35 1.98
N PRO A 363 -20.29 -6.76 1.74
CA PRO A 363 -21.27 -5.95 0.99
C PRO A 363 -21.71 -4.66 1.69
N ASN A 364 -21.56 -4.58 3.01
CA ASN A 364 -21.94 -3.40 3.79
C ASN A 364 -20.77 -2.42 4.03
N LEU A 365 -19.58 -2.71 3.51
CA LEU A 365 -18.39 -1.90 3.75
C LEU A 365 -18.58 -0.46 3.24
N VAL A 366 -18.55 0.48 4.17
CA VAL A 366 -18.70 1.93 3.93
C VAL A 366 -17.35 2.65 3.92
N ARG A 367 -16.42 2.22 4.77
CA ARG A 367 -15.08 2.83 4.90
C ARG A 367 -13.99 1.78 4.87
N PHE A 368 -13.03 1.96 3.97
CA PHE A 368 -11.79 1.21 3.94
C PHE A 368 -10.61 2.18 3.98
N ASP A 369 -9.83 2.12 5.06
CA ASP A 369 -8.64 2.93 5.28
C ASP A 369 -7.42 2.02 5.49
N ALA A 370 -6.49 2.07 4.56
CA ALA A 370 -5.23 1.34 4.58
C ALA A 370 -4.07 2.28 4.19
N GLU A 371 -4.00 3.43 4.85
CA GLU A 371 -2.87 4.34 4.72
C GLU A 371 -1.55 3.70 5.20
N GLN A 372 -0.44 4.13 4.59
CA GLN A 372 0.89 3.57 4.84
C GLN A 372 0.99 2.05 4.59
N SER A 373 0.26 1.51 3.62
CA SER A 373 0.26 0.07 3.31
C SER A 373 1.20 -0.31 2.16
N THR A 374 1.33 -1.61 1.91
CA THR A 374 2.07 -2.19 0.76
C THR A 374 1.13 -2.81 -0.28
N ILE A 375 -0.17 -2.52 -0.21
CA ILE A 375 -1.20 -3.08 -1.09
C ILE A 375 -0.88 -2.75 -2.55
N THR A 376 -0.85 -3.78 -3.41
CA THR A 376 -0.60 -3.65 -4.86
C THR A 376 -1.84 -3.91 -5.69
N SER A 377 -2.82 -4.64 -5.15
CA SER A 377 -4.13 -4.86 -5.77
C SER A 377 -5.23 -5.01 -4.73
N ILE A 378 -6.44 -4.55 -5.07
CA ILE A 378 -7.64 -4.73 -4.26
C ILE A 378 -8.87 -4.77 -5.16
N ASP A 379 -9.78 -5.68 -4.88
CA ASP A 379 -11.02 -5.86 -5.64
C ASP A 379 -12.19 -5.23 -4.88
N LEU A 380 -12.77 -4.18 -5.46
CA LEU A 380 -13.87 -3.41 -4.88
C LEU A 380 -15.26 -3.84 -5.39
N SER A 381 -15.33 -4.88 -6.24
CA SER A 381 -16.57 -5.31 -6.91
C SER A 381 -17.66 -5.76 -5.95
N GLY A 382 -17.27 -6.21 -4.74
CA GLY A 382 -18.19 -6.64 -3.68
C GLY A 382 -18.67 -5.52 -2.75
N ASN A 383 -18.29 -4.26 -2.95
CA ASN A 383 -18.47 -3.18 -1.97
C ASN A 383 -19.32 -1.99 -2.49
N PRO A 384 -20.60 -2.20 -2.87
CA PRO A 384 -21.43 -1.16 -3.49
C PRO A 384 -21.80 0.00 -2.55
N GLU A 385 -21.65 -0.17 -1.23
CA GLU A 385 -21.93 0.84 -0.22
C GLU A 385 -20.71 1.71 0.16
N LEU A 386 -19.56 1.49 -0.49
CA LEU A 386 -18.31 2.15 -0.17
C LEU A 386 -18.39 3.66 -0.42
N LYS A 387 -18.07 4.45 0.61
CA LYS A 387 -18.06 5.92 0.60
C LYS A 387 -16.67 6.49 0.74
N ILE A 388 -15.82 5.83 1.52
CA ILE A 388 -14.46 6.31 1.81
C ILE A 388 -13.49 5.19 1.46
N PHE A 389 -12.58 5.49 0.54
CA PHE A 389 -11.55 4.56 0.11
C PHE A 389 -10.18 5.25 0.16
N ARG A 390 -9.33 4.81 1.08
CA ARG A 390 -8.01 5.40 1.29
C ARG A 390 -6.94 4.32 1.28
N VAL A 391 -6.05 4.41 0.31
CA VAL A 391 -4.90 3.51 0.18
C VAL A 391 -3.71 4.35 -0.22
N ARG A 392 -2.69 4.37 0.64
CA ARG A 392 -1.48 5.14 0.43
C ARG A 392 -0.28 4.28 0.75
N GLN A 393 0.73 4.29 -0.12
CA GLN A 393 1.94 3.50 0.09
C GLN A 393 2.73 3.91 1.35
N TYR A 394 3.34 2.93 2.02
CA TYR A 394 4.31 3.11 3.09
C TYR A 394 5.55 3.92 2.67
N ASN A 395 6.09 4.73 3.60
CA ASN A 395 7.31 5.50 3.40
C ASN A 395 8.38 5.11 4.44
N SER A 396 9.23 4.14 4.11
CA SER A 396 10.32 3.64 4.97
C SER A 396 11.61 4.48 4.95
N GLY A 397 11.62 5.62 4.24
CA GLY A 397 12.82 6.46 4.08
C GLY A 397 13.76 6.02 2.96
N GLN A 398 13.51 4.88 2.31
CA GLN A 398 14.03 4.56 0.98
C GLN A 398 12.87 4.23 0.02
N TRP A 399 13.07 4.66 -1.23
CA TRP A 399 12.08 4.65 -2.29
C TRP A 399 11.85 3.21 -2.80
N ASP A 400 10.91 2.47 -2.22
CA ASP A 400 10.60 1.11 -2.66
C ASP A 400 9.82 1.15 -3.99
N ALA A 401 10.58 1.16 -5.09
CA ALA A 401 10.06 1.00 -6.43
C ALA A 401 9.46 -0.41 -6.57
N GLY A 402 8.12 -0.51 -6.57
CA GLY A 402 7.39 -1.77 -6.82
C GLY A 402 6.16 -2.03 -5.95
N LEU A 403 5.83 -1.15 -4.99
CA LEU A 403 4.64 -1.27 -4.14
C LEU A 403 3.63 -0.14 -4.43
N GLY A 404 2.35 -0.37 -4.14
CA GLY A 404 1.23 0.55 -4.43
C GLY A 404 0.36 0.08 -5.60
N LEU A 405 -0.87 0.60 -5.67
CA LEU A 405 -1.84 0.25 -6.72
C LEU A 405 -1.35 0.68 -8.11
N THR A 406 -1.38 -0.23 -9.08
CA THR A 406 -1.11 0.10 -10.50
C THR A 406 -2.38 0.34 -11.31
N THR A 407 -3.51 -0.19 -10.85
CA THR A 407 -4.84 -0.01 -11.43
C THR A 407 -5.88 -0.06 -10.33
N ILE A 408 -7.04 0.56 -10.53
CA ILE A 408 -8.18 0.46 -9.62
C ILE A 408 -9.50 0.52 -10.41
N ASP A 409 -10.46 -0.31 -10.03
CA ASP A 409 -11.78 -0.35 -10.65
C ASP A 409 -12.85 0.10 -9.65
N PHE A 410 -13.43 1.28 -9.91
CA PHE A 410 -14.53 1.86 -9.15
C PHE A 410 -15.91 1.66 -9.80
N SER A 411 -16.01 0.84 -10.86
CA SER A 411 -17.25 0.69 -11.63
C SER A 411 -18.47 0.24 -10.82
N ASN A 412 -18.24 -0.42 -9.67
CA ASN A 412 -19.29 -0.88 -8.76
C ASN A 412 -19.45 -0.01 -7.50
N ASN A 413 -18.82 1.17 -7.44
CA ASN A 413 -18.75 2.00 -6.22
C ASN A 413 -19.28 3.44 -6.44
N PRO A 414 -20.49 3.66 -6.99
CA PRO A 414 -21.01 5.00 -7.30
C PRO A 414 -21.30 5.88 -6.07
N LYS A 415 -21.21 5.31 -4.86
CA LYS A 415 -21.43 6.01 -3.58
C LYS A 415 -20.17 6.63 -2.99
N LEU A 416 -19.02 6.55 -3.67
CA LEU A 416 -17.77 7.13 -3.19
C LEU A 416 -17.90 8.65 -3.00
N GLU A 417 -17.58 9.11 -1.79
CA GLU A 417 -17.58 10.51 -1.37
C GLU A 417 -16.15 11.05 -1.21
N ASP A 418 -15.20 10.20 -0.83
CA ASP A 418 -13.78 10.51 -0.61
C ASP A 418 -12.86 9.37 -1.07
N VAL A 419 -11.96 9.70 -2.00
CA VAL A 419 -10.94 8.78 -2.53
C VAL A 419 -9.55 9.38 -2.31
N TYR A 420 -8.72 8.68 -1.56
CA TYR A 420 -7.34 9.09 -1.26
C TYR A 420 -6.35 8.02 -1.71
N LEU A 421 -5.75 8.25 -2.90
CA LEU A 421 -4.75 7.36 -3.51
C LEU A 421 -3.40 8.04 -3.64
N PHE A 422 -3.10 9.02 -2.78
CA PHE A 422 -1.82 9.70 -2.77
C PHE A 422 -0.66 8.69 -2.65
N ARG A 423 0.36 8.84 -3.51
CA ARG A 423 1.52 7.93 -3.59
C ARG A 423 1.14 6.47 -3.83
N ASN A 424 0.58 6.18 -5.00
CA ASN A 424 0.52 4.84 -5.57
C ASN A 424 1.31 4.79 -6.91
N GLN A 425 1.06 3.78 -7.74
CA GLN A 425 1.74 3.52 -9.01
C GLN A 425 0.80 3.68 -10.21
N LEU A 426 -0.31 4.43 -10.07
CA LEU A 426 -1.22 4.73 -11.18
C LEU A 426 -0.48 5.60 -12.20
N GLY A 427 -0.36 5.13 -13.43
CA GLY A 427 0.46 5.70 -14.51
C GLY A 427 -0.30 6.63 -15.48
N ALA A 428 -1.58 6.39 -15.67
CA ALA A 428 -2.41 7.06 -16.69
C ALA A 428 -3.90 7.03 -16.33
N SER A 429 -4.71 7.85 -17.02
CA SER A 429 -6.17 7.92 -16.80
C SER A 429 -6.88 6.57 -16.91
N ASN A 430 -6.42 5.70 -17.81
CA ASN A 430 -7.01 4.37 -18.03
C ASN A 430 -6.63 3.31 -16.99
N ASP A 431 -5.82 3.68 -15.99
CA ASP A 431 -5.57 2.82 -14.83
C ASP A 431 -6.70 2.93 -13.80
N ILE A 432 -7.63 3.89 -13.98
CA ILE A 432 -8.81 4.07 -13.14
C ILE A 432 -10.05 3.81 -13.99
N THR A 433 -10.83 2.80 -13.62
CA THR A 433 -12.16 2.58 -14.21
C THR A 433 -13.20 3.26 -13.33
N TRP A 434 -14.00 4.14 -13.91
CA TRP A 434 -15.08 4.84 -13.23
C TRP A 434 -16.43 4.14 -13.44
N TRP A 435 -17.43 4.47 -12.60
CA TRP A 435 -18.81 4.00 -12.77
C TRP A 435 -19.54 4.72 -13.91
N ASP A 436 -20.71 4.21 -14.29
CA ASP A 436 -21.52 4.74 -15.39
C ASP A 436 -22.14 6.09 -15.04
N GLU A 437 -22.16 7.03 -16.00
CA GLU A 437 -22.70 8.39 -15.82
C GLU A 437 -24.17 8.39 -15.35
N SER A 438 -24.94 7.36 -15.70
CA SER A 438 -26.35 7.22 -15.29
C SER A 438 -26.55 7.04 -13.79
N GLU A 439 -25.51 6.63 -13.04
CA GLU A 439 -25.54 6.56 -11.57
C GLU A 439 -25.32 7.93 -10.90
N GLY A 440 -24.82 8.92 -11.66
CA GLY A 440 -24.40 10.23 -11.14
C GLY A 440 -23.14 10.15 -10.26
N SER A 441 -22.66 11.28 -9.75
CA SER A 441 -21.52 11.33 -8.83
C SER A 441 -21.88 12.05 -7.53
N VAL A 442 -21.36 11.54 -6.42
CA VAL A 442 -21.34 12.21 -5.09
C VAL A 442 -19.92 12.43 -4.58
N LEU A 443 -18.90 12.21 -5.43
CA LEU A 443 -17.50 12.31 -5.06
C LEU A 443 -17.09 13.76 -4.81
N THR A 444 -16.69 14.07 -3.58
CA THR A 444 -16.34 15.44 -3.18
C THR A 444 -14.84 15.66 -3.03
N SER A 445 -14.09 14.58 -2.80
CA SER A 445 -12.64 14.57 -2.53
C SER A 445 -11.94 13.50 -3.36
N LEU A 446 -10.91 13.88 -4.12
CA LEU A 446 -10.09 12.96 -4.91
C LEU A 446 -8.61 13.37 -4.90
N ASP A 447 -7.77 12.62 -4.17
CA ASP A 447 -6.32 12.81 -4.18
C ASP A 447 -5.62 11.70 -4.98
N LEU A 448 -5.13 12.06 -6.17
CA LEU A 448 -4.28 11.23 -7.02
C LEU A 448 -2.84 11.75 -7.07
N GLY A 449 -2.42 12.62 -6.13
CA GLY A 449 -1.11 13.22 -6.12
C GLY A 449 0.02 12.20 -5.98
N SER A 450 1.18 12.50 -6.59
CA SER A 450 2.34 11.58 -6.58
C SER A 450 2.07 10.18 -7.16
N ASN A 451 1.28 10.11 -8.25
CA ASN A 451 1.03 8.89 -9.02
C ASN A 451 1.51 9.02 -10.48
N PRO A 452 2.34 8.09 -11.01
CA PRO A 452 3.15 7.16 -10.25
C PRO A 452 4.24 7.97 -9.53
N ASN A 453 4.88 7.38 -8.54
CA ASN A 453 5.81 8.17 -7.78
C ASN A 453 7.07 8.58 -8.59
N GLY A 454 7.53 9.81 -8.38
CA GLY A 454 8.72 10.38 -8.98
C GLY A 454 8.47 11.04 -10.33
N THR A 455 7.41 10.66 -11.04
CA THR A 455 6.94 11.33 -12.26
C THR A 455 5.43 11.45 -12.20
N GLU A 456 4.92 12.57 -11.70
CA GLU A 456 3.49 12.79 -11.53
C GLU A 456 2.77 12.79 -12.89
N ALA A 457 1.83 11.86 -13.05
CA ALA A 457 0.93 11.77 -14.19
C ALA A 457 -0.26 12.72 -14.01
N THR A 458 -0.78 13.20 -15.15
CA THR A 458 -2.06 13.90 -15.22
C THR A 458 -3.17 12.87 -15.46
N PHE A 459 -4.28 13.02 -14.75
CA PHE A 459 -5.46 12.17 -14.86
C PHE A 459 -6.62 12.99 -15.43
N GLU A 460 -7.02 12.66 -16.65
CA GLU A 460 -8.27 13.12 -17.26
C GLU A 460 -9.40 12.19 -16.78
N ILE A 461 -10.40 12.73 -16.11
CA ILE A 461 -11.52 11.97 -15.53
C ILE A 461 -12.86 12.45 -16.10
N PRO A 462 -13.92 11.62 -16.06
CA PRO A 462 -15.25 11.99 -16.54
C PRO A 462 -15.78 13.30 -15.94
N ASP A 463 -16.30 14.19 -16.77
CA ASP A 463 -16.81 15.50 -16.32
C ASP A 463 -17.92 15.40 -15.26
N PHE A 464 -18.78 14.40 -15.35
CA PHE A 464 -19.84 14.18 -14.35
C PHE A 464 -19.28 13.88 -12.94
N ILE A 465 -18.05 13.34 -12.86
CA ILE A 465 -17.31 13.16 -11.61
C ILE A 465 -16.57 14.45 -11.25
N PHE A 466 -15.82 15.00 -12.21
CA PHE A 466 -15.02 16.20 -12.00
C PHE A 466 -15.84 17.38 -11.46
N SER A 467 -17.04 17.57 -11.99
CA SER A 467 -17.96 18.65 -11.62
C SER A 467 -18.47 18.59 -10.18
N THR A 468 -18.35 17.43 -9.51
CA THR A 468 -18.72 17.23 -8.10
C THR A 468 -17.58 17.45 -7.12
N LEU A 469 -16.33 17.47 -7.59
CA LEU A 469 -15.14 17.60 -6.76
C LEU A 469 -15.01 19.01 -6.14
N THR A 470 -14.90 19.04 -4.82
CA THR A 470 -14.61 20.27 -4.04
C THR A 470 -13.18 20.32 -3.52
N ASP A 471 -12.56 19.16 -3.33
CA ASP A 471 -11.15 18.99 -2.98
C ASP A 471 -10.51 17.98 -3.94
N ARG A 472 -9.36 18.31 -4.51
CA ARG A 472 -8.64 17.41 -5.42
C ARG A 472 -7.16 17.77 -5.56
N SER A 473 -6.35 16.77 -5.90
CA SER A 473 -4.95 16.99 -6.25
C SER A 473 -4.80 17.75 -7.58
N GLY A 474 -3.70 18.49 -7.73
CA GLY A 474 -3.48 19.39 -8.87
C GLY A 474 -3.30 18.69 -10.22
N ASN A 475 -3.12 17.37 -10.22
CA ASN A 475 -2.94 16.53 -11.40
C ASN A 475 -4.25 15.92 -11.92
N VAL A 476 -5.41 16.28 -11.35
CA VAL A 476 -6.74 15.86 -11.83
C VAL A 476 -7.35 16.92 -12.74
N GLN A 477 -7.81 16.51 -13.93
CA GLN A 477 -8.41 17.36 -14.96
C GLN A 477 -9.72 16.74 -15.47
N SER A 478 -10.65 17.57 -15.93
CA SER A 478 -11.87 17.11 -16.61
C SER A 478 -11.54 16.64 -18.03
N ASP A 479 -12.16 15.56 -18.48
CA ASP A 479 -12.17 15.12 -19.87
C ASP A 479 -13.19 15.87 -20.75
N ALA A 480 -13.92 16.84 -20.18
CA ALA A 480 -14.87 17.65 -20.93
C ALA A 480 -14.23 18.30 -22.16
N PRO A 481 -14.93 18.31 -23.31
CA PRO A 481 -14.45 19.05 -24.46
C PRO A 481 -14.26 20.54 -24.10
N PRO A 482 -13.22 21.21 -24.64
CA PRO A 482 -12.98 22.62 -24.37
C PRO A 482 -14.23 23.48 -24.64
N VAL A 483 -14.43 24.53 -23.85
CA VAL A 483 -15.55 25.47 -24.03
C VAL A 483 -15.54 26.01 -25.45
N ASP A 484 -16.53 25.62 -26.24
CA ASP A 484 -16.69 26.06 -27.62
C ASP A 484 -17.26 27.49 -27.66
N ASN A 485 -16.40 28.49 -27.90
CA ASN A 485 -16.80 29.89 -28.08
C ASN A 485 -16.99 30.29 -29.55
N SER A 486 -16.93 29.35 -30.49
CA SER A 486 -17.14 29.63 -31.91
C SER A 486 -18.59 30.12 -32.16
N ASN A 487 -18.79 30.91 -33.21
CA ASN A 487 -20.11 31.35 -33.65
C ASN A 487 -20.24 31.09 -35.15
N LEU A 488 -20.48 29.83 -35.50
CA LEU A 488 -20.66 29.40 -36.88
C LEU A 488 -21.91 30.07 -37.49
N PHE A 489 -21.85 30.37 -38.80
CA PHE A 489 -22.98 30.91 -39.56
C PHE A 489 -23.01 30.35 -40.99
N ILE A 490 -24.15 30.50 -41.66
CA ILE A 490 -24.34 30.08 -43.06
C ILE A 490 -23.72 31.14 -43.98
N SER A 491 -22.59 30.80 -44.60
CA SER A 491 -21.85 31.70 -45.50
C SER A 491 -22.33 31.63 -46.93
N GLU A 492 -22.85 30.49 -47.38
CA GLU A 492 -23.31 30.30 -48.75
C GLU A 492 -24.59 29.45 -48.77
N TYR A 493 -25.54 29.82 -49.62
CA TYR A 493 -26.75 29.06 -49.85
C TYR A 493 -27.08 29.01 -51.34
N ALA A 494 -27.32 27.81 -51.84
CA ALA A 494 -27.79 27.60 -53.18
C ALA A 494 -28.93 26.59 -53.21
N CYS A 495 -29.91 26.87 -54.06
CA CYS A 495 -31.03 25.99 -54.30
C CYS A 495 -31.37 25.96 -55.78
N SER A 496 -31.27 24.79 -56.41
CA SER A 496 -31.80 24.57 -57.75
C SER A 496 -33.26 24.14 -57.66
N SER A 497 -34.18 24.85 -58.33
CA SER A 497 -35.60 24.47 -58.39
C SER A 497 -35.88 23.28 -59.32
N SER A 498 -34.94 22.97 -60.21
CA SER A 498 -35.03 21.84 -61.16
C SER A 498 -33.69 21.11 -61.25
N LYS A 499 -33.72 19.88 -61.79
CA LYS A 499 -32.50 19.15 -62.15
C LYS A 499 -31.75 19.87 -63.28
N GLU A 500 -30.44 19.71 -63.33
CA GLU A 500 -29.65 20.14 -64.48
C GLU A 500 -30.11 19.41 -65.74
N SER A 501 -30.17 20.13 -66.87
CA SER A 501 -30.68 19.56 -68.12
C SER A 501 -29.87 18.34 -68.57
N GLY A 502 -30.53 17.18 -68.64
CA GLY A 502 -29.93 15.94 -69.12
C GLY A 502 -29.11 15.17 -68.07
N THR A 503 -29.19 15.55 -66.80
CA THR A 503 -28.59 14.80 -65.68
C THR A 503 -29.64 14.55 -64.58
N ASP A 504 -29.29 13.75 -63.58
CA ASP A 504 -30.08 13.61 -62.36
C ASP A 504 -29.68 14.60 -61.26
N PHE A 505 -28.69 15.45 -61.51
CA PHE A 505 -28.12 16.33 -60.49
C PHE A 505 -29.03 17.51 -60.17
N ARG A 506 -29.10 17.83 -58.88
CA ARG A 506 -29.78 19.02 -58.34
C ARG A 506 -28.88 19.67 -57.31
N ASN A 507 -28.41 20.87 -57.61
CA ASN A 507 -27.34 21.53 -56.87
C ASN A 507 -27.91 22.40 -55.74
N THR A 508 -28.46 21.74 -54.73
CA THR A 508 -28.89 22.39 -53.49
C THR A 508 -27.87 22.09 -52.39
N TYR A 509 -27.31 23.12 -51.80
CA TYR A 509 -26.35 22.99 -50.70
C TYR A 509 -26.33 24.25 -49.84
N ILE A 510 -25.74 24.10 -48.66
CA ILE A 510 -25.39 25.18 -47.75
C ILE A 510 -23.92 25.08 -47.40
N GLU A 511 -23.30 26.22 -47.08
CA GLU A 511 -21.96 26.29 -46.54
C GLU A 511 -22.02 26.92 -45.15
N ILE A 512 -21.38 26.27 -44.18
CA ILE A 512 -21.17 26.81 -42.84
C ILE A 512 -19.75 27.32 -42.75
N TYR A 513 -19.56 28.50 -42.19
CA TYR A 513 -18.25 29.13 -42.01
C TYR A 513 -17.93 29.35 -40.54
N ASN A 514 -16.67 29.12 -40.16
CA ASN A 514 -16.13 29.55 -38.88
C ASN A 514 -15.41 30.91 -39.05
N PRO A 515 -16.02 32.03 -38.63
CA PRO A 515 -15.41 33.35 -38.75
C PRO A 515 -14.30 33.63 -37.73
N SER A 516 -14.07 32.71 -36.79
CA SER A 516 -13.04 32.90 -35.77
C SER A 516 -11.64 32.93 -36.38
N THR A 517 -10.75 33.67 -35.73
CA THR A 517 -9.31 33.67 -36.04
C THR A 517 -8.49 32.80 -35.08
N THR A 518 -9.09 32.33 -33.98
CA THR A 518 -8.38 31.58 -32.91
C THR A 518 -9.12 30.35 -32.42
N GLU A 519 -10.44 30.31 -32.53
CA GLU A 519 -11.29 29.28 -31.93
C GLU A 519 -11.69 28.21 -32.94
N THR A 520 -11.43 26.95 -32.60
CA THR A 520 -11.99 25.79 -33.29
C THR A 520 -13.41 25.52 -32.79
N ALA A 521 -14.34 25.31 -33.70
CA ALA A 521 -15.71 24.90 -33.37
C ALA A 521 -15.78 23.38 -33.17
N TYR A 522 -16.55 22.93 -32.19
CA TYR A 522 -16.85 21.50 -31.97
C TYR A 522 -18.27 21.23 -32.46
N LEU A 523 -18.38 20.54 -33.60
CA LEU A 523 -19.65 20.36 -34.30
C LEU A 523 -20.63 19.42 -33.59
N SER A 524 -20.18 18.69 -32.56
CA SER A 524 -21.06 17.98 -31.62
C SER A 524 -22.02 18.91 -30.88
N ASN A 525 -21.67 20.20 -30.76
CA ASN A 525 -22.51 21.22 -30.16
C ASN A 525 -23.51 21.83 -31.15
N TYR A 526 -23.43 21.50 -32.44
CA TYR A 526 -24.24 22.12 -33.49
C TYR A 526 -25.18 21.12 -34.15
N THR A 527 -26.33 21.61 -34.60
CA THR A 527 -27.27 20.87 -35.46
C THR A 527 -27.86 21.80 -36.51
N LEU A 528 -28.24 21.25 -37.67
CA LEU A 528 -29.06 21.97 -38.64
C LEU A 528 -30.48 21.44 -38.64
N GLU A 529 -31.42 22.33 -38.88
CA GLU A 529 -32.82 22.00 -39.10
C GLU A 529 -33.34 22.61 -40.39
N TYR A 530 -34.30 21.92 -40.99
CA TYR A 530 -34.92 22.24 -42.27
C TYR A 530 -36.44 22.40 -42.10
N SER A 531 -37.01 23.34 -42.83
CA SER A 531 -38.45 23.61 -42.88
C SER A 531 -38.91 23.58 -44.35
N SER A 532 -39.64 22.52 -44.73
CA SER A 532 -40.11 22.36 -46.10
C SER A 532 -41.32 23.25 -46.39
N ASN A 533 -41.24 24.09 -47.42
CA ASN A 533 -42.28 25.08 -47.81
C ASN A 533 -42.84 25.84 -46.58
N GLY A 534 -41.95 26.30 -45.70
CA GLY A 534 -42.29 27.05 -44.48
C GLY A 534 -43.00 26.27 -43.38
N GLY A 535 -43.06 24.94 -43.41
CA GLY A 535 -43.69 24.11 -42.39
C GLY A 535 -42.94 24.11 -41.04
N ASP A 536 -43.29 23.21 -40.13
CA ASP A 536 -42.56 23.07 -38.86
C ASP A 536 -41.08 22.70 -39.11
N TRP A 537 -40.21 23.19 -38.24
CA TRP A 537 -38.79 22.84 -38.26
C TRP A 537 -38.59 21.35 -37.94
N GLY A 538 -37.76 20.68 -38.73
CA GLY A 538 -37.43 19.26 -38.56
C GLY A 538 -36.34 18.82 -39.54
N GLY A 539 -36.33 17.53 -39.88
CA GLY A 539 -35.38 16.99 -40.86
C GLY A 539 -33.92 17.20 -40.47
N GLU A 540 -33.59 17.06 -39.19
CA GLU A 540 -32.30 17.39 -38.59
C GLU A 540 -31.09 16.79 -39.34
N HIS A 541 -29.98 17.53 -39.35
CA HIS A 541 -28.65 17.03 -39.71
C HIS A 541 -27.72 17.11 -38.52
N THR A 542 -27.14 15.98 -38.16
CA THR A 542 -26.03 15.87 -37.21
C THR A 542 -24.73 15.74 -37.98
N PHE A 543 -23.73 16.53 -37.61
CA PHE A 543 -22.44 16.56 -38.30
C PHE A 543 -21.65 15.27 -38.09
N SER A 544 -21.02 14.78 -39.15
CA SER A 544 -20.04 13.69 -39.09
C SER A 544 -18.61 14.18 -38.83
N THR A 545 -18.35 15.41 -39.26
CA THR A 545 -17.14 16.18 -38.99
C THR A 545 -17.15 16.58 -37.52
N GLN A 546 -16.04 16.37 -36.81
CA GLN A 546 -15.98 16.64 -35.37
C GLN A 546 -15.71 18.12 -35.07
N THR A 547 -14.86 18.76 -35.88
CA THR A 547 -14.40 20.13 -35.63
C THR A 547 -14.30 20.94 -36.91
N LEU A 548 -14.53 22.25 -36.82
CA LEU A 548 -14.29 23.21 -37.90
C LEU A 548 -13.33 24.31 -37.41
N GLY A 549 -12.13 24.37 -37.99
CA GLY A 549 -11.06 25.28 -37.57
C GLY A 549 -11.31 26.75 -37.92
N PRO A 550 -10.51 27.69 -37.36
CA PRO A 550 -10.59 29.11 -37.69
C PRO A 550 -10.49 29.39 -39.19
N GLY A 551 -11.48 30.06 -39.78
CA GLY A 551 -11.51 30.42 -41.20
C GLY A 551 -11.87 29.28 -42.17
N GLU A 552 -12.19 28.09 -41.66
CA GLU A 552 -12.62 26.95 -42.48
C GLU A 552 -14.12 27.02 -42.81
N VAL A 553 -14.49 26.34 -43.89
CA VAL A 553 -15.88 26.15 -44.31
C VAL A 553 -16.24 24.67 -44.38
N LEU A 554 -17.51 24.36 -44.24
CA LEU A 554 -18.08 23.01 -44.40
C LEU A 554 -19.26 23.09 -45.37
N VAL A 555 -19.19 22.38 -46.48
CA VAL A 555 -20.24 22.33 -47.51
C VAL A 555 -21.15 21.12 -47.28
N ILE A 556 -22.42 21.38 -46.96
CA ILE A 556 -23.44 20.36 -46.75
C ILE A 556 -24.44 20.38 -47.91
N GLY A 557 -24.47 19.30 -48.68
CA GLY A 557 -25.27 19.18 -49.89
C GLY A 557 -26.32 18.08 -49.80
N ARG A 558 -27.39 18.19 -50.59
CA ARG A 558 -28.30 17.05 -50.79
C ARG A 558 -27.61 15.89 -51.51
N PRO A 559 -28.17 14.68 -51.47
CA PRO A 559 -27.79 13.64 -52.42
C PRO A 559 -27.95 14.14 -53.86
N GLU A 560 -27.01 13.76 -54.73
CA GLU A 560 -27.02 14.09 -56.16
C GLU A 560 -26.74 15.58 -56.47
N VAL A 561 -25.92 16.26 -55.66
CA VAL A 561 -25.21 17.48 -56.12
C VAL A 561 -24.18 17.08 -57.18
N ASN A 562 -24.00 17.89 -58.23
CA ASN A 562 -23.04 17.60 -59.29
C ASN A 562 -21.59 17.78 -58.78
N PRO A 563 -20.81 16.68 -58.61
CA PRO A 563 -19.47 16.75 -58.02
C PRO A 563 -18.44 17.43 -58.94
N SER A 564 -18.77 17.67 -60.22
CA SER A 564 -17.92 18.44 -61.13
C SER A 564 -18.06 19.95 -60.95
N ARG A 565 -19.06 20.40 -60.18
CA ARG A 565 -19.35 21.82 -59.93
C ARG A 565 -19.19 22.22 -58.47
N ILE A 566 -19.56 21.33 -57.55
CA ILE A 566 -19.54 21.59 -56.10
C ILE A 566 -18.92 20.37 -55.41
N THR A 567 -17.92 20.61 -54.56
CA THR A 567 -17.41 19.58 -53.65
C THR A 567 -18.22 19.64 -52.37
N VAL A 568 -18.88 18.55 -52.01
CA VAL A 568 -19.69 18.43 -50.81
C VAL A 568 -18.91 17.63 -49.77
N ASP A 569 -18.78 18.18 -48.57
CA ASP A 569 -18.12 17.53 -47.43
C ASP A 569 -19.08 16.56 -46.73
N GLU A 570 -20.35 16.95 -46.58
CA GLU A 570 -21.37 16.13 -45.93
C GLU A 570 -22.68 16.08 -46.72
N SER A 571 -23.33 14.92 -46.74
CA SER A 571 -24.63 14.76 -47.40
C SER A 571 -25.79 14.83 -46.42
N TRP A 572 -26.75 15.72 -46.68
CA TRP A 572 -27.98 15.86 -45.90
C TRP A 572 -29.20 15.38 -46.70
N SER A 573 -29.64 14.15 -46.42
CA SER A 573 -30.70 13.48 -47.19
C SER A 573 -32.07 14.18 -47.15
N SER A 574 -32.36 14.90 -46.05
CA SER A 574 -33.62 15.66 -45.87
C SER A 574 -33.61 17.01 -46.59
N LEU A 575 -32.47 17.47 -47.11
CA LEU A 575 -32.36 18.77 -47.77
C LEU A 575 -33.01 18.73 -49.16
N THR A 576 -34.31 19.07 -49.21
CA THR A 576 -35.11 19.04 -50.45
C THR A 576 -35.42 20.42 -51.02
N ALA A 577 -34.75 21.47 -50.55
CA ALA A 577 -35.11 22.85 -50.82
C ALA A 577 -35.32 23.17 -52.31
N ASN A 578 -36.37 23.93 -52.61
CA ASN A 578 -36.82 24.36 -53.94
C ASN A 578 -37.00 25.87 -54.10
N GLY A 579 -36.81 26.65 -53.02
CA GLY A 579 -36.70 28.11 -53.08
C GLY A 579 -37.41 28.78 -51.90
N ASP A 580 -38.46 28.16 -51.39
CA ASP A 580 -39.38 28.66 -50.36
C ASP A 580 -39.28 27.87 -49.04
N ASP A 581 -38.13 27.26 -48.78
CA ASP A 581 -37.80 26.49 -47.58
C ASP A 581 -36.92 27.22 -46.57
N GLY A 582 -37.11 26.92 -45.28
CA GLY A 582 -36.26 27.42 -44.21
C GLY A 582 -35.11 26.47 -43.88
N ILE A 583 -33.95 27.02 -43.51
CA ILE A 583 -32.82 26.30 -42.90
C ILE A 583 -32.32 27.12 -41.72
N ARG A 584 -32.08 26.48 -40.57
CA ARG A 584 -31.47 27.15 -39.42
C ARG A 584 -30.36 26.31 -38.79
N LEU A 585 -29.37 27.01 -38.25
CA LEU A 585 -28.28 26.44 -37.48
C LEU A 585 -28.58 26.63 -35.99
N LEU A 586 -28.32 25.60 -35.19
CA LEU A 586 -28.47 25.63 -33.74
C LEU A 586 -27.14 25.29 -33.08
N LYS A 587 -26.87 25.90 -31.94
CA LYS A 587 -25.78 25.56 -31.02
C LYS A 587 -26.37 25.23 -29.65
N ASN A 588 -26.10 24.05 -29.12
CA ASN A 588 -26.66 23.55 -27.86
C ASN A 588 -28.20 23.76 -27.79
N ASN A 589 -28.89 23.37 -28.87
CA ASN A 589 -30.35 23.54 -29.06
C ASN A 589 -30.86 24.99 -29.10
N THR A 590 -29.98 25.99 -29.21
CA THR A 590 -30.35 27.40 -29.36
C THR A 590 -30.07 27.84 -30.79
N VAL A 591 -31.05 28.43 -31.49
CA VAL A 591 -30.88 28.93 -32.86
C VAL A 591 -29.82 30.03 -32.91
N THR A 592 -28.89 29.93 -33.86
CA THR A 592 -27.81 30.92 -34.07
C THR A 592 -27.96 31.67 -35.38
N ASP A 593 -28.23 31.00 -36.50
CA ASP A 593 -28.35 31.62 -37.84
C ASP A 593 -29.49 31.00 -38.64
N VAL A 594 -30.08 31.75 -39.57
CA VAL A 594 -31.25 31.29 -40.34
C VAL A 594 -31.29 31.81 -41.78
N ILE A 595 -31.80 30.97 -42.68
CA ILE A 595 -32.32 31.31 -44.00
C ILE A 595 -33.79 30.92 -44.05
N GLY A 596 -34.64 31.83 -44.50
CA GLY A 596 -36.09 31.58 -44.56
C GLY A 596 -36.80 31.65 -43.22
N THR A 597 -38.09 31.36 -43.22
CA THR A 597 -38.94 31.30 -42.02
C THR A 597 -39.91 30.13 -42.14
N ASN A 598 -40.45 29.67 -41.01
CA ASN A 598 -41.53 28.70 -40.96
C ASN A 598 -42.91 29.39 -41.13
N TYR A 599 -43.13 30.04 -42.27
CA TYR A 599 -44.32 30.87 -42.55
C TYR A 599 -45.64 30.09 -42.67
N SER A 600 -45.60 28.78 -42.87
CA SER A 600 -46.78 27.91 -42.95
C SER A 600 -47.00 27.08 -41.68
N SER A 601 -46.15 27.25 -40.66
CA SER A 601 -46.32 26.65 -39.33
C SER A 601 -47.51 27.24 -38.55
N SER A 602 -47.81 26.66 -37.39
CA SER A 602 -48.90 27.10 -36.50
C SER A 602 -48.39 27.43 -35.10
N PRO A 603 -48.31 28.72 -34.69
CA PRO A 603 -48.65 29.91 -35.46
C PRO A 603 -47.57 30.25 -36.52
N PRO A 604 -47.95 30.87 -37.65
CA PRO A 604 -47.01 31.19 -38.72
C PRO A 604 -46.04 32.30 -38.30
N VAL A 605 -44.78 32.17 -38.73
CA VAL A 605 -43.72 33.18 -38.51
C VAL A 605 -43.28 33.70 -39.87
N GLY A 606 -43.45 35.00 -40.12
CA GLY A 606 -43.13 35.62 -41.41
C GLY A 606 -44.27 35.52 -42.44
N THR A 607 -43.95 35.75 -43.71
CA THR A 607 -44.88 35.70 -44.84
C THR A 607 -44.42 34.70 -45.90
N ASP A 608 -45.37 34.04 -46.55
CA ASP A 608 -45.14 33.18 -47.71
C ASP A 608 -44.39 33.95 -48.82
N PRO A 609 -43.19 33.49 -49.23
CA PRO A 609 -42.38 34.15 -50.24
C PRO A 609 -42.81 33.82 -51.69
N GLY A 610 -43.83 32.97 -51.89
CA GLY A 610 -44.14 32.41 -53.20
C GLY A 610 -43.13 31.33 -53.57
N ASP A 611 -42.50 31.43 -54.74
CA ASP A 611 -41.53 30.42 -55.19
C ASP A 611 -40.10 30.64 -54.62
N GLY A 612 -39.85 31.73 -53.88
CA GLY A 612 -38.60 32.00 -53.18
C GLY A 612 -38.49 33.42 -52.62
N TRP A 613 -37.68 33.61 -51.58
CA TRP A 613 -37.54 34.90 -50.90
C TRP A 613 -36.84 35.95 -51.77
N GLU A 614 -37.35 37.17 -51.70
CA GLU A 614 -36.60 38.35 -52.13
C GLU A 614 -35.45 38.63 -51.17
N VAL A 615 -34.23 38.77 -51.72
CA VAL A 615 -33.00 39.04 -50.98
C VAL A 615 -32.28 40.20 -51.66
N ALA A 616 -31.85 41.20 -50.89
CA ALA A 616 -31.16 42.38 -51.40
C ALA A 616 -31.89 43.12 -52.55
N GLY A 617 -33.22 43.03 -52.60
CA GLY A 617 -34.07 43.61 -53.66
C GLY A 617 -34.17 42.77 -54.94
N VAL A 618 -33.62 41.55 -54.96
CA VAL A 618 -33.74 40.60 -56.07
C VAL A 618 -34.86 39.61 -55.76
N THR A 619 -35.95 39.65 -56.54
CA THR A 619 -37.11 38.77 -56.39
C THR A 619 -36.74 37.30 -56.59
N GLU A 620 -37.27 36.40 -55.74
CA GLU A 620 -37.01 34.95 -55.75
C GLU A 620 -35.51 34.57 -55.70
N ALA A 621 -34.68 35.35 -54.99
CA ALA A 621 -33.23 35.16 -54.94
C ALA A 621 -32.79 33.85 -54.27
N THR A 622 -33.57 33.27 -53.37
CA THR A 622 -33.28 31.92 -52.82
C THR A 622 -33.54 30.80 -53.83
N ARG A 623 -34.02 31.11 -55.05
CA ARG A 623 -34.41 30.13 -56.06
C ARG A 623 -33.53 30.25 -57.33
N ASN A 624 -32.72 29.22 -57.59
CA ASN A 624 -31.77 29.10 -58.70
C ASN A 624 -30.62 30.11 -58.73
N LEU A 625 -30.53 31.03 -57.78
CA LEU A 625 -29.37 31.88 -57.57
C LEU A 625 -28.57 31.37 -56.37
N VAL A 626 -27.36 31.90 -56.20
CA VAL A 626 -26.50 31.63 -55.07
C VAL A 626 -26.43 32.88 -54.21
N LEU A 627 -26.57 32.69 -52.90
CA LEU A 627 -26.43 33.71 -51.89
C LEU A 627 -25.07 33.55 -51.23
N TRP A 628 -24.27 34.60 -51.25
CA TRP A 628 -22.99 34.68 -50.55
C TRP A 628 -23.07 35.69 -49.42
N ARG A 629 -22.72 35.31 -48.21
CA ARG A 629 -22.69 36.23 -47.08
C ARG A 629 -21.55 37.23 -47.29
N LYS A 630 -21.80 38.52 -47.06
CA LYS A 630 -20.79 39.56 -47.25
C LYS A 630 -19.61 39.36 -46.29
N THR A 631 -18.40 39.70 -46.74
CA THR A 631 -17.17 39.67 -45.93
C THR A 631 -17.21 40.55 -44.67
N THR A 632 -18.13 41.52 -44.62
CA THR A 632 -18.33 42.37 -43.44
C THR A 632 -19.17 41.70 -42.34
N VAL A 633 -19.84 40.59 -42.65
CA VAL A 633 -20.63 39.81 -41.69
C VAL A 633 -19.70 38.83 -41.00
N THR A 634 -19.57 38.97 -39.68
CA THR A 634 -18.67 38.15 -38.85
C THR A 634 -19.39 37.46 -37.70
N THR A 635 -20.71 37.62 -37.63
CA THR A 635 -21.57 37.04 -36.59
C THR A 635 -22.83 36.47 -37.23
N PRO A 636 -23.38 35.37 -36.70
CA PRO A 636 -24.63 34.79 -37.17
C PRO A 636 -25.82 35.73 -36.91
N ASN A 637 -26.93 35.54 -37.62
CA ASN A 637 -28.15 36.33 -37.51
C ASN A 637 -29.40 35.43 -37.45
N THR A 638 -30.15 35.54 -36.33
CA THR A 638 -31.37 34.75 -36.11
C THR A 638 -32.63 35.35 -36.76
N ASP A 639 -32.55 36.56 -37.32
CA ASP A 639 -33.66 37.25 -37.97
C ASP A 639 -33.46 37.25 -39.49
N TRP A 640 -34.26 36.44 -40.19
CA TRP A 640 -34.17 36.31 -41.64
C TRP A 640 -34.56 37.61 -42.37
N ASP A 641 -35.51 38.38 -41.87
CA ASP A 641 -35.95 39.61 -42.53
C ASP A 641 -34.87 40.69 -42.44
N ASP A 642 -34.20 40.79 -41.30
CA ASP A 642 -33.02 41.66 -41.13
C ASP A 642 -31.85 41.16 -42.00
N SER A 643 -31.57 39.85 -42.01
CA SER A 643 -30.45 39.29 -42.77
C SER A 643 -30.62 39.45 -44.29
N ARG A 644 -31.80 39.12 -44.82
CA ARG A 644 -32.06 39.20 -46.27
C ARG A 644 -32.13 40.64 -46.79
N GLY A 645 -32.52 41.58 -45.93
CA GLY A 645 -32.66 42.99 -46.26
C GLY A 645 -33.65 43.28 -47.39
N THR A 646 -33.71 44.54 -47.80
CA THR A 646 -34.59 45.02 -48.88
C THR A 646 -33.83 45.50 -50.11
N ASN A 647 -32.52 45.74 -49.98
CA ASN A 647 -31.65 46.23 -51.04
C ASN A 647 -30.19 45.79 -50.78
N THR A 648 -29.29 46.09 -51.71
CA THR A 648 -27.88 45.70 -51.61
C THR A 648 -27.11 46.40 -50.49
N THR A 649 -27.65 47.46 -49.86
CA THR A 649 -26.97 48.17 -48.76
C THR A 649 -27.30 47.56 -47.40
N ASP A 650 -28.58 47.25 -47.15
CA ASP A 650 -29.04 46.73 -45.85
C ASP A 650 -28.97 45.21 -45.74
N SER A 651 -28.93 44.48 -46.86
CA SER A 651 -28.78 43.02 -46.86
C SER A 651 -27.41 42.57 -46.38
N GLU A 652 -27.35 41.43 -45.70
CA GLU A 652 -26.13 40.72 -45.37
C GLU A 652 -25.60 39.85 -46.52
N TRP A 653 -26.38 39.70 -47.59
CA TRP A 653 -26.11 38.79 -48.70
C TRP A 653 -25.74 39.53 -49.98
N ILE A 654 -24.91 38.88 -50.77
CA ILE A 654 -24.62 39.17 -52.18
C ILE A 654 -25.36 38.11 -52.99
N VAL A 655 -26.19 38.53 -53.93
CA VAL A 655 -26.97 37.64 -54.80
C VAL A 655 -26.26 37.49 -56.13
N SER A 656 -26.11 36.25 -56.61
CA SER A 656 -25.48 35.98 -57.91
C SER A 656 -26.23 36.62 -59.08
N ASN A 657 -25.49 37.17 -60.04
CA ASN A 657 -26.08 37.78 -61.24
C ASN A 657 -26.40 36.76 -62.36
N VAL A 658 -25.92 35.53 -62.20
CA VAL A 658 -26.20 34.38 -63.05
C VAL A 658 -26.77 33.23 -62.23
N LYS A 659 -27.62 32.43 -62.86
CA LYS A 659 -28.21 31.24 -62.24
C LYS A 659 -27.14 30.18 -62.00
N GLU A 660 -27.22 29.53 -60.84
CA GLU A 660 -26.39 28.38 -60.49
C GLU A 660 -24.87 28.69 -60.53
N ASP A 661 -24.48 29.85 -60.03
CA ASP A 661 -23.08 30.30 -60.02
C ASP A 661 -22.34 29.78 -58.79
N TYR A 662 -21.70 28.62 -58.90
CA TYR A 662 -21.05 27.93 -57.78
C TYR A 662 -19.55 28.23 -57.65
N VAL A 663 -19.09 29.37 -58.18
CA VAL A 663 -17.66 29.70 -58.25
C VAL A 663 -16.95 29.80 -56.89
N ASN A 664 -17.70 30.02 -55.82
CA ASN A 664 -17.19 30.21 -54.47
C ASN A 664 -17.44 29.01 -53.55
N ALA A 665 -18.16 27.98 -54.01
CA ALA A 665 -18.52 26.84 -53.17
C ALA A 665 -17.29 26.14 -52.59
N GLY A 666 -17.22 26.00 -51.26
CA GLY A 666 -16.08 25.44 -50.55
C GLY A 666 -14.98 26.46 -50.27
N SER A 667 -15.31 27.75 -50.24
CA SER A 667 -14.40 28.84 -49.88
C SER A 667 -15.17 30.01 -49.27
N PRO A 668 -14.66 30.65 -48.20
CA PRO A 668 -15.29 31.86 -47.67
C PRO A 668 -15.41 32.91 -48.77
N THR A 669 -16.55 33.61 -48.82
CA THR A 669 -16.81 34.64 -49.83
C THR A 669 -15.64 35.63 -49.91
N ASP A 670 -14.97 35.67 -51.05
CA ASP A 670 -14.02 36.72 -51.35
C ASP A 670 -14.69 37.81 -52.19
N GLY A 671 -14.18 39.05 -52.15
CA GLY A 671 -14.82 40.20 -52.81
C GLY A 671 -14.89 40.13 -54.34
N ASN A 672 -14.59 38.99 -54.98
CA ASN A 672 -14.56 38.80 -56.42
C ASN A 672 -15.75 37.98 -56.97
N VAL A 673 -16.76 37.66 -56.15
CA VAL A 673 -17.97 36.96 -56.62
C VAL A 673 -18.77 37.80 -57.64
N PRO A 674 -19.22 37.23 -58.78
CA PRO A 674 -20.03 37.94 -59.78
C PRO A 674 -21.40 38.36 -59.23
N SER A 675 -21.59 39.66 -58.99
CA SER A 675 -22.79 40.22 -58.33
C SER A 675 -23.57 41.18 -59.24
N GLN A 676 -24.84 41.44 -58.89
CA GLN A 676 -25.74 42.35 -59.61
C GLN A 676 -25.45 43.82 -59.37
#